data_AF-A0A373B5R2-F1
#
_entry.id   AF-A0A373B5R2-F1
#
_cell.length_a   1.000
_cell.length_b   1.000
_cell.length_c   1.000
_cell.angle_alpha   90.00
_cell.angle_beta   90.00
_cell.angle_gamma   90.00
#
_symmetry.space_group_name_H-M   'P 1'
#
loop_
_entity.id
_entity.type
_entity.pdbx_description
1 polymer ?
#
loop_
_entity_poly.entity_id
_entity_poly.type
_entity_poly.pdbx_seq_one_letter_code
_entity_poly.pdbx_strand_id
1 'polypeptide(L)'
;MHSPRPHGLSIKGGGELTAKDRTYVDAVVRNFLNFKETSNLESLRMCYDLPDGGIFIVQYMGGIFRVIIDKSPTTTEATEDIEQLEIPMLFCGGISSDAISSEEALALKISSLTQQRLVGYSEDAELPEQDISLKRFNISVNTEVVPEFERASTQYQLQRPTWYSGAMAEVMQIVGGYGKQPKTDDESGSGADQSEYETIQFTLPETLAKDINKKLMGVGLPGYTGKPNEDGQFQYDYKFSQTHAVGFDVDNYPWLMQVSNKGVFAMPLPIVPATATDQFRSYINNKGDTELLAILDRFGALPSGESFPVVEDEFEAWRRAGVIIKLCDMDEFYEKNAYSESCGWSFNSKGTIGFNTCYNVENGYNVGYAYRLEISLQTSEYTRGWINKVSVPSESVEAVSTYLSKLIPLLDDSAKSLAIKYKLRRSLENVIARASTGSADSSEVDYWDNLELAPISNHTASLIIAGEGYLYYNSSYQTEGENSSIVLAEEKASESNNNSKTLIQYLMDNLRGVNKTNSPPILRFPNPSADYSFDEFSFTSINQDPQSCDTIVFGYFIGDDLKVVKYFLDWDAYKKDTLDGLKSTMITGTFERAITSAPSTAQGYFYTTDLDLRDDTYLYKYTKTYDGTHTGTSGVYFVSGYIYKNEMWQQKYTFKLTSRRCLDISLIIPYFSRNNCLIATEEFKPLETSCYWTSDQTDHQRYYYGMRMVAANEWRIIEEVDMSINNPSIIGTILDKPSWQSVGSKFDTTNLVTKPPYGTAVLTYDEPQTTSLKAATLYGTPLSDALLIADTTNRTSYFSTDAYLDGCKVVFGTQQYANIGLSTTADDRQSWGSTIFSDSTTAQHFIGVINE
;
A
#
# COMPACT_ATOMS: atom_id res chain seq x y z
N MET A 1 -20.37 85.25 34.66
CA MET A 1 -20.10 84.02 33.89
C MET A 1 -21.18 83.89 32.84
N HIS A 2 -20.88 84.17 31.58
CA HIS A 2 -21.86 84.04 30.52
C HIS A 2 -22.26 82.57 30.33
N SER A 3 -23.55 82.35 30.16
CA SER A 3 -24.15 81.10 29.68
C SER A 3 -23.52 80.71 28.32
N PRO A 4 -23.42 79.40 28.01
CA PRO A 4 -22.80 78.94 26.77
C PRO A 4 -23.49 79.58 25.56
N ARG A 5 -22.73 80.34 24.76
CA ARG A 5 -23.22 80.83 23.47
C ARG A 5 -23.17 79.70 22.45
N PRO A 6 -24.23 79.48 21.66
CA PRO A 6 -24.20 78.53 20.56
C PRO A 6 -23.11 78.95 19.56
N HIS A 7 -22.33 77.99 19.10
CA HIS A 7 -21.23 78.19 18.17
C HIS A 7 -21.36 77.22 17.00
N GLY A 8 -20.90 77.65 15.82
CA GLY A 8 -20.76 76.73 14.70
C GLY A 8 -19.60 75.79 14.98
N LEU A 9 -19.87 74.50 15.17
CA LEU A 9 -18.88 73.43 15.24
C LEU A 9 -18.65 72.89 13.82
N SER A 10 -17.41 72.93 13.35
CA SER A 10 -17.01 72.32 12.09
C SER A 10 -15.87 71.35 12.35
N ILE A 11 -16.10 70.06 12.10
CA ILE A 11 -15.09 69.01 12.21
C ILE A 11 -14.56 68.75 10.80
N LYS A 12 -13.25 68.91 10.63
CA LYS A 12 -12.47 68.60 9.44
C LYS A 12 -11.58 67.41 9.74
N GLY A 13 -11.30 66.58 8.73
CA GLY A 13 -10.44 65.39 8.88
C GLY A 13 -11.17 64.09 9.21
N GLY A 14 -12.49 64.08 9.40
CA GLY A 14 -13.29 62.84 9.50
C GLY A 14 -13.25 62.09 10.83
N GLY A 15 -12.47 62.53 11.83
CA GLY A 15 -12.44 61.92 13.17
C GLY A 15 -13.57 62.38 14.10
N GLU A 16 -13.94 61.54 15.09
CA GLU A 16 -14.91 61.88 16.14
C GLU A 16 -14.25 62.47 17.40
N LEU A 17 -14.97 63.40 18.06
CA LEU A 17 -14.56 63.98 19.34
C LEU A 17 -14.89 63.03 20.50
N THR A 18 -13.88 62.66 21.28
CA THR A 18 -14.06 61.90 22.52
C THR A 18 -14.79 62.75 23.57
N ALA A 19 -15.34 62.12 24.62
CA ALA A 19 -15.97 62.86 25.73
C ALA A 19 -14.99 63.82 26.44
N LYS A 20 -13.70 63.45 26.47
CA LYS A 20 -12.62 64.24 27.04
C LYS A 20 -12.29 65.46 26.17
N ASP A 21 -12.22 65.29 24.85
CA ASP A 21 -12.05 66.39 23.89
C ASP A 21 -13.18 67.42 24.01
N ARG A 22 -14.44 66.96 24.04
CA ARG A 22 -15.62 67.86 24.15
C ARG A 22 -15.56 68.72 25.42
N THR A 23 -15.24 68.08 26.54
CA THR A 23 -15.13 68.77 27.84
C THR A 23 -14.01 69.82 27.84
N TYR A 24 -12.88 69.50 27.21
CA TYR A 24 -11.75 70.42 27.07
C TYR A 24 -12.08 71.61 26.15
N VAL A 25 -12.68 71.35 24.99
CA VAL A 25 -13.11 72.39 24.04
C VAL A 25 -14.08 73.35 24.70
N ASP A 26 -15.08 72.86 25.44
CA ASP A 26 -16.04 73.69 26.14
C ASP A 26 -15.40 74.61 27.20
N ALA A 27 -14.42 74.10 27.94
CA ALA A 27 -13.68 74.89 28.93
C ALA A 27 -12.85 75.99 28.25
N VAL A 28 -12.17 75.67 27.15
CA VAL A 28 -11.34 76.61 26.39
C VAL A 28 -12.20 77.69 25.72
N VAL A 29 -13.35 77.33 25.16
CA VAL A 29 -14.31 78.27 24.55
C VAL A 29 -14.82 79.30 25.57
N ARG A 30 -15.14 78.88 26.79
CA ARG A 30 -15.57 79.81 27.85
C ARG A 30 -14.48 80.80 28.22
N ASN A 31 -13.25 80.32 28.37
CA ASN A 31 -12.11 81.18 28.68
C ASN A 31 -11.79 82.16 27.55
N PHE A 32 -11.87 81.69 26.31
CA PHE A 32 -11.67 82.51 25.12
C PHE A 32 -12.67 83.67 25.01
N LEU A 33 -13.96 83.41 25.24
CA LEU A 33 -15.00 84.44 25.22
C LEU A 33 -14.84 85.46 26.35
N ASN A 34 -14.57 84.98 27.57
CA ASN A 34 -14.30 85.86 28.72
C ASN A 34 -13.10 86.78 28.46
N PHE A 35 -12.02 86.25 27.88
CA PHE A 35 -10.83 87.01 27.54
C PHE A 35 -11.13 88.07 26.47
N LYS A 36 -11.83 87.70 25.39
CA LYS A 36 -12.20 88.66 24.32
C LYS A 36 -13.04 89.83 24.86
N GLU A 37 -14.05 89.55 25.68
CA GLU A 37 -14.93 90.57 26.26
C GLU A 37 -14.17 91.47 27.23
N THR A 38 -13.35 90.89 28.11
CA THR A 38 -12.56 91.67 29.09
C THR A 38 -11.50 92.54 28.40
N SER A 39 -10.90 92.06 27.32
CA SER A 39 -9.87 92.78 26.56
C SER A 39 -10.43 93.70 25.47
N ASN A 40 -11.76 93.81 25.33
CA ASN A 40 -12.46 94.65 24.36
C ASN A 40 -11.96 94.48 22.90
N LEU A 41 -11.67 93.22 22.52
CA LEU A 41 -11.12 92.90 21.19
C LEU A 41 -12.23 92.77 20.16
N GLU A 42 -12.09 93.43 19.01
CA GLU A 42 -13.05 93.34 17.90
C GLU A 42 -13.06 91.94 17.25
N SER A 43 -11.87 91.34 17.09
CA SER A 43 -11.68 89.99 16.59
C SER A 43 -10.63 89.22 17.41
N LEU A 44 -10.79 87.91 17.52
CA LEU A 44 -9.84 87.03 18.20
C LEU A 44 -9.82 85.66 17.51
N ARG A 45 -8.64 85.06 17.38
CA ARG A 45 -8.45 83.69 16.89
C ARG A 45 -7.31 83.04 17.67
N MET A 46 -7.53 81.85 18.19
CA MET A 46 -6.53 81.06 18.93
C MET A 46 -6.58 79.60 18.47
N CYS A 47 -5.42 78.94 18.47
CA CYS A 47 -5.27 77.54 18.14
C CYS A 47 -4.81 76.77 19.38
N TYR A 48 -5.33 75.57 19.57
CA TYR A 48 -5.08 74.72 20.72
C TYR A 48 -4.93 73.27 20.25
N ASP A 49 -4.14 72.49 20.98
CA ASP A 49 -4.02 71.05 20.77
C ASP A 49 -5.12 70.30 21.53
N LEU A 50 -5.66 69.23 20.94
CA LEU A 50 -6.62 68.35 21.61
C LEU A 50 -5.88 67.33 22.51
N PRO A 51 -6.44 66.97 23.69
CA PRO A 51 -5.86 66.00 24.60
C PRO A 51 -5.60 64.63 23.98
N ASP A 52 -6.44 64.22 23.02
CA ASP A 52 -6.39 62.90 22.38
C ASP A 52 -5.89 62.98 20.91
N GLY A 53 -5.15 64.05 20.57
CA GLY A 53 -4.55 64.25 19.24
C GLY A 53 -5.44 65.04 18.27
N GLY A 54 -4.81 65.86 17.43
CA GLY A 54 -5.46 66.83 16.55
C GLY A 54 -5.39 68.25 17.10
N ILE A 55 -5.87 69.21 16.31
CA ILE A 55 -5.89 70.64 16.68
C ILE A 55 -7.29 71.20 16.60
N PHE A 56 -7.59 72.21 17.41
CA PHE A 56 -8.80 73.00 17.25
C PHE A 56 -8.54 74.49 17.35
N ILE A 57 -9.30 75.24 16.54
CA ILE A 57 -9.19 76.68 16.36
C ILE A 57 -10.49 77.30 16.82
N VAL A 58 -10.39 78.19 17.81
CA VAL A 58 -11.50 79.01 18.29
C VAL A 58 -11.36 80.39 17.67
N GLN A 59 -12.38 80.85 16.92
CA GLN A 59 -12.35 82.15 16.26
C GLN A 59 -13.66 82.91 16.42
N TYR A 60 -13.53 84.21 16.68
CA TYR A 60 -14.63 85.16 16.72
C TYR A 60 -14.26 86.38 15.87
N MET A 61 -14.84 86.50 14.68
CA MET A 61 -14.54 87.58 13.72
C MET A 61 -15.83 88.03 13.03
N GLY A 62 -16.01 89.34 12.82
CA GLY A 62 -17.17 89.88 12.09
C GLY A 62 -18.53 89.50 12.70
N GLY A 63 -18.62 89.35 14.02
CA GLY A 63 -19.84 88.94 14.73
C GLY A 63 -20.13 87.43 14.70
N ILE A 64 -19.31 86.62 14.02
CA ILE A 64 -19.50 85.18 13.86
C ILE A 64 -18.54 84.42 14.78
N PHE A 65 -19.11 83.53 15.62
CA PHE A 65 -18.36 82.65 16.50
C PHE A 65 -18.30 81.21 15.96
N ARG A 66 -17.08 80.69 15.74
CA ARG A 66 -16.85 79.34 15.19
C ARG A 66 -15.75 78.61 15.94
N VAL A 67 -15.93 77.30 16.07
CA VAL A 67 -14.91 76.36 16.52
C VAL A 67 -14.66 75.39 15.36
N ILE A 68 -13.42 75.38 14.87
CA ILE A 68 -12.99 74.49 13.78
C ILE A 68 -12.08 73.45 14.41
N ILE A 69 -12.42 72.19 14.24
CA ILE A 69 -11.64 71.07 14.76
C ILE A 69 -11.04 70.34 13.57
N ASP A 70 -9.74 70.10 13.61
CA ASP A 70 -9.02 69.29 12.63
C ASP A 70 -8.49 68.05 13.34
N LYS A 71 -9.19 66.94 13.14
CA LYS A 71 -8.89 65.65 13.76
C LYS A 71 -8.97 64.58 12.68
N SER A 72 -7.83 64.00 12.35
CA SER A 72 -7.75 62.81 11.51
C SER A 72 -8.54 61.67 12.16
N PRO A 73 -9.06 60.71 11.38
CA PRO A 73 -9.65 59.51 11.97
C PRO A 73 -8.58 58.86 12.85
N THR A 74 -8.92 58.51 14.09
CA THR A 74 -8.15 57.45 14.77
C THR A 74 -8.11 56.32 13.79
N THR A 75 -6.91 55.87 13.41
CA THR A 75 -6.65 54.84 12.40
C THR A 75 -7.85 53.94 12.36
N THR A 76 -8.63 54.00 11.28
CA THR A 76 -9.66 53.01 10.97
C THR A 76 -9.07 51.70 11.46
N GLU A 77 -9.77 50.98 12.35
CA GLU A 77 -9.49 49.56 12.52
C GLU A 77 -9.23 49.09 11.11
N ALA A 78 -7.98 48.75 10.82
CA ALA A 78 -7.67 48.20 9.53
C ALA A 78 -8.72 47.10 9.38
N THR A 79 -9.38 47.06 8.23
CA THR A 79 -10.09 45.85 7.83
C THR A 79 -9.01 44.77 7.66
N GLU A 80 -8.43 44.37 8.79
CA GLU A 80 -7.46 43.33 8.99
C GLU A 80 -8.27 42.04 8.97
N ASP A 81 -7.77 41.11 8.18
CA ASP A 81 -8.18 39.72 8.03
C ASP A 81 -9.41 39.49 7.13
N ILE A 82 -9.25 39.66 5.80
CA ILE A 82 -10.08 38.93 4.81
C ILE A 82 -9.40 37.60 4.40
N GLU A 83 -8.09 37.47 4.63
CA GLU A 83 -7.28 36.33 4.15
C GLU A 83 -7.73 34.96 4.70
N GLN A 84 -8.32 34.91 5.90
CA GLN A 84 -8.79 33.66 6.51
C GLN A 84 -10.15 33.17 5.97
N LEU A 85 -10.79 33.95 5.08
CA LEU A 85 -12.04 33.59 4.41
C LEU A 85 -11.85 32.97 3.02
N GLU A 86 -10.61 32.84 2.53
CA GLU A 86 -10.33 32.23 1.22
C GLU A 86 -10.67 30.74 1.25
N ILE A 87 -11.82 30.37 0.69
CA ILE A 87 -12.27 28.97 0.58
C ILE A 87 -12.08 28.51 -0.88
N PRO A 88 -11.31 27.45 -1.12
CA PRO A 88 -11.16 26.91 -2.47
C PRO A 88 -12.47 26.36 -2.99
N MET A 89 -12.65 26.43 -4.32
CA MET A 89 -13.70 25.65 -4.96
C MET A 89 -13.31 24.18 -4.97
N LEU A 90 -14.15 23.32 -4.39
CA LEU A 90 -13.98 21.87 -4.47
C LEU A 90 -14.72 21.32 -5.69
N PHE A 91 -13.99 20.62 -6.56
CA PHE A 91 -14.55 19.81 -7.64
C PHE A 91 -14.52 18.34 -7.22
N CYS A 92 -15.68 17.69 -7.32
CA CYS A 92 -15.83 16.26 -7.07
C CYS A 92 -16.16 15.54 -8.38
N GLY A 93 -15.47 14.44 -8.67
CA GLY A 93 -15.67 13.68 -9.90
C GLY A 93 -14.44 12.92 -10.37
N GLY A 94 -14.29 12.77 -11.69
CA GLY A 94 -13.17 12.05 -12.28
C GLY A 94 -12.48 12.83 -13.41
N ILE A 95 -11.16 12.70 -13.48
CA ILE A 95 -10.31 13.17 -14.57
C ILE A 95 -9.87 11.97 -15.43
N SER A 96 -10.05 12.08 -16.75
CA SER A 96 -9.55 11.07 -17.70
C SER A 96 -8.04 11.22 -17.89
N SER A 97 -7.29 10.13 -17.72
CA SER A 97 -5.83 10.12 -17.83
C SER A 97 -5.30 10.05 -19.26
N ASP A 98 -6.16 9.78 -20.24
CA ASP A 98 -5.74 9.30 -21.56
C ASP A 98 -5.58 10.44 -22.60
N ALA A 99 -5.95 11.66 -22.23
CA ALA A 99 -5.87 12.83 -23.08
C ALA A 99 -5.21 13.99 -22.33
N ILE A 100 -3.87 14.04 -22.34
CA ILE A 100 -3.13 15.15 -21.72
C ILE A 100 -2.00 15.58 -22.64
N SER A 101 -2.21 16.68 -23.36
CA SER A 101 -1.15 17.52 -23.92
C SER A 101 -0.87 18.67 -22.95
N SER A 102 0.37 19.14 -22.87
CA SER A 102 0.83 20.08 -21.82
C SER A 102 0.23 21.50 -21.90
N GLU A 103 -0.60 21.81 -22.89
CA GLU A 103 -1.18 23.15 -23.08
C GLU A 103 -2.71 23.19 -23.14
N GLU A 104 -3.38 22.05 -23.13
CA GLU A 104 -4.85 21.97 -23.26
C GLU A 104 -5.56 21.87 -21.90
N ALA A 105 -6.85 22.23 -21.89
CA ALA A 105 -7.72 22.06 -20.74
C ALA A 105 -7.98 20.57 -20.50
N LEU A 106 -7.89 20.10 -19.25
CA LEU A 106 -8.15 18.70 -18.93
C LEU A 106 -9.65 18.45 -18.89
N ALA A 107 -10.11 17.33 -19.45
CA ALA A 107 -11.50 16.90 -19.37
C ALA A 107 -11.81 16.31 -17.99
N LEU A 108 -12.85 16.84 -17.36
CA LEU A 108 -13.39 16.40 -16.08
C LEU A 108 -14.86 16.06 -16.23
N LYS A 109 -15.26 14.97 -15.58
CA LYS A 109 -16.68 14.68 -15.33
C LYS A 109 -16.99 14.99 -13.88
N ILE A 110 -17.81 16.01 -13.63
CA ILE A 110 -18.13 16.56 -12.30
C ILE A 110 -19.47 16.06 -11.76
N SER A 111 -19.59 16.00 -10.44
CA SER A 111 -20.79 15.56 -9.74
C SER A 111 -21.94 16.57 -9.82
N SER A 112 -23.15 16.11 -9.55
CA SER A 112 -24.35 16.97 -9.50
C SER A 112 -24.25 18.05 -8.42
N LEU A 113 -23.63 17.73 -7.27
CA LEU A 113 -23.39 18.71 -6.21
C LEU A 113 -22.31 19.73 -6.59
N THR A 114 -21.30 19.33 -7.37
CA THR A 114 -20.33 20.27 -7.95
C THR A 114 -21.03 21.25 -8.91
N GLN A 115 -21.94 20.77 -9.76
CA GLN A 115 -22.73 21.65 -10.65
C GLN A 115 -23.52 22.71 -9.87
N GLN A 116 -24.15 22.32 -8.76
CA GLN A 116 -24.87 23.26 -7.88
C GLN A 116 -23.94 24.25 -7.19
N ARG A 117 -22.75 23.80 -6.77
CA ARG A 117 -21.73 24.63 -6.11
C ARG A 117 -21.18 25.70 -7.04
N LEU A 118 -20.96 25.36 -8.31
CA LEU A 118 -20.45 26.27 -9.34
C LEU A 118 -21.38 27.47 -9.61
N VAL A 119 -22.70 27.28 -9.42
CA VAL A 119 -23.69 28.38 -9.54
C VAL A 119 -24.06 29.00 -8.19
N GLY A 120 -23.27 28.77 -7.15
CA GLY A 120 -23.49 29.33 -5.81
C GLY A 120 -24.77 28.81 -5.12
N TYR A 121 -25.23 27.60 -5.47
CA TYR A 121 -26.50 27.02 -5.02
C TYR A 121 -27.72 27.91 -5.32
N SER A 122 -27.68 28.64 -6.43
CA SER A 122 -28.83 29.39 -6.94
C SER A 122 -29.85 28.42 -7.54
N GLU A 123 -31.09 28.46 -7.06
CA GLU A 123 -32.20 27.63 -7.59
C GLU A 123 -32.66 28.11 -8.98
N ASP A 124 -32.40 29.37 -9.31
CA ASP A 124 -32.82 30.01 -10.56
C ASP A 124 -31.74 29.96 -11.67
N ALA A 125 -30.54 29.45 -11.36
CA ALA A 125 -29.44 29.37 -12.32
C ALA A 125 -29.50 28.06 -13.13
N GLU A 126 -29.13 28.14 -14.41
CA GLU A 126 -28.93 26.96 -15.25
C GLU A 126 -27.65 26.24 -14.80
N LEU A 127 -27.76 24.92 -14.56
CA LEU A 127 -26.62 24.12 -14.12
C LEU A 127 -25.64 23.90 -15.29
N PRO A 128 -24.31 23.97 -15.06
CA PRO A 128 -23.33 23.60 -16.07
C PRO A 128 -23.48 22.15 -16.51
N GLU A 129 -22.89 21.77 -17.64
CA GLU A 129 -22.78 20.36 -18.03
C GLU A 129 -21.91 19.55 -17.04
N GLN A 130 -22.12 18.23 -16.97
CA GLN A 130 -21.28 17.36 -16.14
C GLN A 130 -19.88 17.17 -16.74
N ASP A 131 -19.78 17.14 -18.06
CA ASP A 131 -18.50 17.02 -18.76
C ASP A 131 -17.99 18.43 -19.08
N ILE A 132 -16.91 18.84 -18.43
CA ILE A 132 -16.28 20.16 -18.59
C ILE A 132 -14.79 20.00 -18.86
N SER A 133 -14.16 20.99 -19.48
CA SER A 133 -12.70 21.02 -19.64
C SER A 133 -12.11 22.28 -19.02
N LEU A 134 -11.14 22.12 -18.11
CA LEU A 134 -10.53 23.25 -17.38
C LEU A 134 -9.00 23.20 -17.39
N LYS A 135 -8.37 24.35 -17.65
CA LYS A 135 -6.91 24.56 -17.59
C LYS A 135 -6.39 24.59 -16.16
N ARG A 136 -7.24 24.93 -15.16
CA ARG A 136 -6.85 24.91 -13.73
C ARG A 136 -6.39 23.54 -13.22
N PHE A 137 -6.78 22.45 -13.88
CA PHE A 137 -6.34 21.08 -13.54
C PHE A 137 -5.11 20.64 -14.35
N ASN A 138 -4.58 21.47 -15.24
CA ASN A 138 -3.30 21.21 -15.91
C ASN A 138 -2.15 21.60 -14.96
N ILE A 139 -1.85 20.72 -14.01
CA ILE A 139 -0.91 20.96 -12.90
C ILE A 139 0.32 20.09 -13.09
N SER A 140 1.49 20.71 -13.13
CA SER A 140 2.77 20.00 -13.16
C SER A 140 3.04 19.28 -11.84
N VAL A 141 3.80 18.19 -11.91
CA VAL A 141 4.27 17.46 -10.72
C VAL A 141 5.15 18.36 -9.84
N ASN A 142 5.01 18.23 -8.52
CA ASN A 142 5.97 18.78 -7.57
C ASN A 142 7.22 17.87 -7.50
N THR A 143 8.24 18.21 -8.27
CA THR A 143 9.48 17.42 -8.37
C THR A 143 10.37 17.51 -7.13
N GLU A 144 10.10 18.43 -6.19
CA GLU A 144 10.78 18.46 -4.89
C GLU A 144 10.27 17.34 -3.97
N VAL A 145 9.02 16.94 -4.12
CA VAL A 145 8.37 15.92 -3.28
C VAL A 145 8.41 14.55 -3.96
N VAL A 146 8.12 14.47 -5.25
CA VAL A 146 8.04 13.22 -6.03
C VAL A 146 8.80 13.35 -7.35
N PRO A 147 10.14 13.51 -7.31
CA PRO A 147 10.97 13.65 -8.51
C PRO A 147 10.82 12.48 -9.50
N GLU A 148 10.53 11.28 -8.99
CA GLU A 148 10.28 10.08 -9.80
C GLU A 148 9.10 10.22 -10.78
N PHE A 149 8.21 11.19 -10.57
CA PHE A 149 7.05 11.45 -11.43
C PHE A 149 7.27 12.57 -12.45
N GLU A 150 8.48 13.13 -12.60
CA GLU A 150 8.78 14.24 -13.54
C GLU A 150 8.30 13.98 -14.97
N ARG A 151 8.27 12.72 -15.41
CA ARG A 151 7.79 12.32 -16.75
C ARG A 151 6.29 12.54 -16.97
N ALA A 152 5.51 12.76 -15.92
CA ALA A 152 4.08 12.97 -16.02
C ALA A 152 3.79 14.35 -16.62
N SER A 153 2.86 14.41 -17.58
CA SER A 153 2.42 15.70 -18.12
C SER A 153 1.61 16.51 -17.10
N THR A 154 0.87 15.81 -16.23
CA THR A 154 0.24 16.40 -15.05
C THR A 154 0.39 15.49 -13.85
N GLN A 155 0.28 16.06 -12.64
CA GLN A 155 0.32 15.28 -11.39
C GLN A 155 -0.71 14.15 -11.34
N TYR A 156 -1.89 14.34 -11.97
CA TYR A 156 -2.99 13.37 -11.97
C TYR A 156 -2.67 12.08 -12.72
N GLN A 157 -1.71 12.12 -13.65
CA GLN A 157 -1.33 10.95 -14.43
C GLN A 157 -0.69 9.88 -13.53
N LEU A 158 0.27 10.26 -12.69
CA LEU A 158 1.07 9.32 -11.89
C LEU A 158 0.80 9.36 -10.38
N GLN A 159 0.51 10.52 -9.78
CA GLN A 159 0.39 10.67 -8.32
C GLN A 159 -1.05 10.40 -7.85
N ARG A 160 -1.47 9.13 -7.89
CA ARG A 160 -2.80 8.70 -7.43
C ARG A 160 -2.95 8.72 -5.90
N PRO A 161 -4.15 8.99 -5.35
CA PRO A 161 -4.40 8.95 -3.90
C PRO A 161 -4.02 7.61 -3.23
N THR A 162 -4.09 6.52 -4.00
CA THR A 162 -3.79 5.14 -3.58
C THR A 162 -2.30 4.80 -3.48
N TRP A 163 -1.40 5.76 -3.72
CA TRP A 163 -0.01 5.70 -3.22
C TRP A 163 0.06 5.88 -1.69
N TYR A 164 -0.98 6.46 -1.09
CA TYR A 164 -1.08 6.77 0.33
C TYR A 164 -2.08 5.81 0.98
N SER A 165 -2.16 5.84 2.31
CA SER A 165 -2.99 4.92 3.09
C SER A 165 -3.82 5.65 4.14
N GLY A 166 -4.86 4.96 4.63
CA GLY A 166 -5.79 5.51 5.62
C GLY A 166 -6.37 6.86 5.20
N ALA A 167 -6.48 7.76 6.17
CA ALA A 167 -7.02 9.11 5.97
C ALA A 167 -6.15 10.00 5.05
N MET A 168 -4.87 9.66 4.85
CA MET A 168 -4.01 10.44 3.93
C MET A 168 -4.43 10.25 2.47
N ALA A 169 -4.88 9.04 2.09
CA ALA A 169 -5.44 8.80 0.77
C ALA A 169 -6.70 9.65 0.53
N GLU A 170 -7.55 9.78 1.55
CA GLU A 170 -8.75 10.63 1.51
C GLU A 170 -8.36 12.11 1.31
N VAL A 171 -7.37 12.61 2.05
CA VAL A 171 -6.84 13.99 1.89
C VAL A 171 -6.30 14.20 0.48
N MET A 172 -5.53 13.27 -0.07
CA MET A 172 -5.01 13.37 -1.43
C MET A 172 -6.13 13.47 -2.48
N GLN A 173 -7.20 12.67 -2.33
CA GLN A 173 -8.36 12.74 -3.22
C GLN A 173 -9.07 14.11 -3.11
N ILE A 174 -9.25 14.62 -1.89
CA ILE A 174 -9.90 15.93 -1.64
C ILE A 174 -9.07 17.07 -2.23
N VAL A 175 -7.77 17.14 -1.91
CA VAL A 175 -6.88 18.22 -2.35
C VAL A 175 -6.72 18.22 -3.88
N GLY A 176 -6.77 17.04 -4.51
CA GLY A 176 -6.80 16.93 -5.96
C GLY A 176 -8.01 17.60 -6.62
N GLY A 177 -9.06 17.88 -5.85
CA GLY A 177 -10.27 18.58 -6.30
C GLY A 177 -10.16 20.11 -6.30
N TYR A 178 -9.09 20.72 -5.80
CA TYR A 178 -8.97 22.19 -5.73
C TYR A 178 -8.45 22.83 -7.01
N GLY A 179 -7.62 22.13 -7.78
CA GLY A 179 -6.91 22.69 -8.93
C GLY A 179 -6.00 23.88 -8.56
N LYS A 180 -5.54 24.61 -9.57
CA LYS A 180 -4.85 25.90 -9.39
C LYS A 180 -5.76 26.91 -8.71
N GLN A 181 -5.19 27.73 -7.82
CA GLN A 181 -5.89 28.82 -7.17
C GLN A 181 -5.75 30.11 -7.99
N PRO A 182 -6.78 30.97 -8.02
CA PRO A 182 -6.70 32.24 -8.73
C PRO A 182 -5.69 33.18 -8.06
N LYS A 183 -4.91 33.91 -8.86
CA LYS A 183 -3.92 34.87 -8.36
C LYS A 183 -4.60 36.19 -8.02
N THR A 184 -4.25 36.75 -6.86
CA THR A 184 -4.82 38.00 -6.33
C THR A 184 -4.51 39.25 -7.16
N ASP A 185 -3.48 39.20 -8.02
CA ASP A 185 -3.01 40.36 -8.79
C ASP A 185 -3.64 40.50 -10.20
N ASP A 186 -4.52 39.57 -10.59
CA ASP A 186 -5.24 39.68 -11.85
C ASP A 186 -6.44 40.64 -11.72
N GLU A 187 -6.17 41.93 -11.48
CA GLU A 187 -7.09 43.04 -11.78
C GLU A 187 -7.40 43.13 -13.30
N SER A 188 -6.81 42.27 -14.12
CA SER A 188 -7.08 42.16 -15.55
C SER A 188 -8.21 41.16 -15.85
N GLY A 189 -9.43 41.51 -15.46
CA GLY A 189 -10.67 40.97 -16.03
C GLY A 189 -10.85 41.31 -17.53
N SER A 190 -9.81 41.16 -18.34
CA SER A 190 -9.81 41.43 -19.77
C SER A 190 -8.80 40.58 -20.55
N GLY A 191 -8.59 39.33 -20.14
CA GLY A 191 -7.92 38.31 -20.96
C GLY A 191 -8.98 37.45 -21.68
N ALA A 192 -8.93 37.39 -23.01
CA ALA A 192 -9.97 36.88 -23.90
C ALA A 192 -10.23 35.35 -23.88
N ASP A 193 -9.89 34.63 -22.81
CA ASP A 193 -9.92 33.15 -22.80
C ASP A 193 -10.16 32.52 -21.41
N GLN A 194 -10.91 33.19 -20.51
CA GLN A 194 -11.31 32.64 -19.22
C GLN A 194 -12.81 32.27 -19.24
N SER A 195 -13.13 30.98 -19.13
CA SER A 195 -14.48 30.56 -18.75
C SER A 195 -14.74 30.98 -17.29
N GLU A 196 -16.01 31.15 -16.91
CA GLU A 196 -16.41 31.55 -15.54
C GLU A 196 -15.86 30.60 -14.45
N TYR A 197 -15.43 29.39 -14.79
CA TYR A 197 -15.00 28.34 -13.86
C TYR A 197 -13.49 28.23 -13.64
N GLU A 198 -12.64 28.89 -14.46
CA GLU A 198 -11.18 28.80 -14.30
C GLU A 198 -10.69 29.50 -13.03
N THR A 199 -11.32 30.61 -12.64
CA THR A 199 -10.93 31.45 -11.50
C THR A 199 -11.93 31.39 -10.34
N ILE A 200 -12.92 30.49 -10.41
CA ILE A 200 -13.99 30.41 -9.41
C ILE A 200 -13.46 29.94 -8.05
N GLN A 201 -13.90 30.65 -7.00
CA GLN A 201 -13.73 30.31 -5.59
C GLN A 201 -15.08 30.12 -4.90
N PHE A 202 -15.09 29.42 -3.78
CA PHE A 202 -16.31 29.21 -3.03
C PHE A 202 -16.73 30.51 -2.34
N THR A 203 -17.87 31.06 -2.75
CA THR A 203 -18.35 32.33 -2.22
C THR A 203 -19.43 32.13 -1.16
N LEU A 204 -19.27 32.78 -0.02
CA LEU A 204 -20.26 32.80 1.06
C LEU A 204 -21.19 34.02 0.93
N PRO A 205 -22.46 33.91 1.35
CA PRO A 205 -23.32 35.08 1.51
C PRO A 205 -22.67 36.13 2.44
N GLU A 206 -22.75 37.42 2.11
CA GLU A 206 -22.04 38.48 2.82
C GLU A 206 -22.27 38.47 4.35
N THR A 207 -23.51 38.20 4.77
CA THR A 207 -23.85 38.14 6.20
C THR A 207 -23.12 37.01 6.91
N LEU A 208 -23.05 35.84 6.26
CA LEU A 208 -22.36 34.67 6.77
C LEU A 208 -20.85 34.88 6.80
N ALA A 209 -20.29 35.47 5.74
CA ALA A 209 -18.87 35.81 5.66
C ALA A 209 -18.43 36.76 6.79
N LYS A 210 -19.23 37.80 7.08
CA LYS A 210 -18.98 38.72 8.21
C LYS A 210 -19.01 38.01 9.57
N ASP A 211 -19.97 37.11 9.77
CA ASP A 211 -20.10 36.35 11.02
C ASP A 211 -18.94 35.37 11.25
N ILE A 212 -18.50 34.71 10.17
CA ILE A 212 -17.33 33.83 10.20
C ILE A 212 -16.07 34.66 10.47
N ASN A 213 -15.89 35.77 9.76
CA ASN A 213 -14.70 36.60 9.93
C ASN A 213 -14.57 37.11 11.37
N LYS A 214 -15.68 37.56 11.96
CA LYS A 214 -15.70 38.00 13.36
C LYS A 214 -15.23 36.91 14.34
N LYS A 215 -15.50 35.63 14.06
CA LYS A 215 -15.03 34.51 14.87
C LYS A 215 -13.54 34.22 14.67
N LEU A 216 -13.04 34.43 13.47
CA LEU A 216 -11.65 34.14 13.10
C LEU A 216 -10.70 35.29 13.39
N MET A 217 -11.21 36.51 13.55
CA MET A 217 -10.42 37.73 13.73
C MET A 217 -9.36 37.60 14.83
N GLY A 218 -8.10 37.63 14.42
CA GLY A 218 -6.91 37.46 15.23
C GLY A 218 -6.75 36.10 15.93
N VAL A 219 -7.28 35.03 15.35
CA VAL A 219 -6.81 33.66 15.60
C VAL A 219 -5.44 33.48 14.94
N GLY A 220 -4.50 32.85 15.66
CA GLY A 220 -3.19 32.46 15.15
C GLY A 220 -3.16 30.98 14.79
N LEU A 221 -2.76 30.68 13.55
CA LEU A 221 -2.71 29.31 13.02
C LEU A 221 -1.37 28.60 13.36
N PRO A 222 -1.38 27.27 13.56
CA PRO A 222 -0.19 26.52 13.96
C PRO A 222 0.54 25.88 12.78
N GLY A 223 1.63 26.48 12.31
CA GLY A 223 2.52 25.83 11.33
C GLY A 223 2.06 25.89 9.87
N TYR A 224 0.92 26.52 9.58
CA TYR A 224 0.34 26.60 8.23
C TYR A 224 -0.46 27.90 8.05
N THR A 225 -0.81 28.24 6.81
CA THR A 225 -1.50 29.49 6.43
C THR A 225 -3.01 29.31 6.23
N GLY A 226 -3.44 28.09 5.92
CA GLY A 226 -4.84 27.72 5.71
C GLY A 226 -5.26 27.83 4.26
N LYS A 227 -4.29 28.04 3.36
CA LYS A 227 -4.49 28.25 1.93
C LYS A 227 -3.95 27.06 1.16
N PRO A 228 -4.70 26.52 0.17
CA PRO A 228 -4.15 25.53 -0.73
C PRO A 228 -2.95 26.07 -1.51
N ASN A 229 -2.10 25.16 -1.98
CA ASN A 229 -0.99 25.51 -2.86
C ASN A 229 -1.51 26.26 -4.10
N GLU A 230 -0.92 27.42 -4.40
CA GLU A 230 -1.40 28.30 -5.48
C GLU A 230 -1.38 27.62 -6.85
N ASP A 231 -0.34 26.82 -7.10
CA ASP A 231 -0.18 26.05 -8.34
C ASP A 231 -0.99 24.74 -8.34
N GLY A 232 -1.72 24.44 -7.26
CA GLY A 232 -2.54 23.24 -7.09
C GLY A 232 -1.73 21.96 -6.89
N GLN A 233 -0.42 22.08 -6.66
CA GLN A 233 0.49 20.93 -6.56
C GLN A 233 0.32 20.17 -5.26
N PHE A 234 0.36 18.84 -5.33
CA PHE A 234 0.46 18.00 -4.12
C PHE A 234 1.77 18.23 -3.36
N GLN A 235 1.68 18.23 -2.03
CA GLN A 235 2.80 18.54 -1.13
C GLN A 235 3.20 17.35 -0.24
N TYR A 236 2.71 16.15 -0.54
CA TYR A 236 2.87 14.99 0.33
C TYR A 236 3.71 13.87 -0.27
N ASP A 237 4.60 13.28 0.51
CA ASP A 237 5.40 12.11 0.16
C ASP A 237 4.77 10.79 0.65
N TYR A 238 5.03 9.71 -0.10
CA TYR A 238 4.56 8.36 0.15
C TYR A 238 5.71 7.36 0.37
N LYS A 239 6.96 7.75 0.11
CA LYS A 239 8.11 6.84 -0.02
C LYS A 239 8.52 6.16 1.29
N PHE A 240 9.34 5.11 1.18
CA PHE A 240 10.00 4.46 2.32
C PHE A 240 10.80 5.47 3.15
N SER A 241 11.62 6.27 2.47
CA SER A 241 12.47 7.31 3.06
C SER A 241 11.71 8.40 3.79
N GLN A 242 10.54 8.79 3.29
CA GLN A 242 9.62 9.73 3.94
C GLN A 242 8.17 9.43 3.59
N THR A 243 7.35 9.15 4.59
CA THR A 243 5.91 8.90 4.42
C THR A 243 5.08 9.93 5.19
N HIS A 244 4.12 10.56 4.54
CA HIS A 244 3.07 11.31 5.22
C HIS A 244 1.84 10.46 5.50
N ALA A 245 1.20 10.75 6.63
CA ALA A 245 -0.01 10.10 7.08
C ALA A 245 -0.92 11.08 7.83
N VAL A 246 -2.18 10.72 8.02
CA VAL A 246 -3.11 11.48 8.86
C VAL A 246 -3.63 10.57 9.96
N GLY A 247 -3.53 11.05 11.20
CA GLY A 247 -4.08 10.41 12.38
C GLY A 247 -5.09 11.31 13.10
N PHE A 248 -5.84 10.75 14.04
CA PHE A 248 -6.82 11.49 14.83
C PHE A 248 -6.52 11.38 16.32
N ASP A 249 -6.64 12.49 17.05
CA ASP A 249 -6.54 12.47 18.51
C ASP A 249 -7.81 11.93 19.18
N VAL A 250 -7.79 11.86 20.50
CA VAL A 250 -8.91 11.37 21.32
C VAL A 250 -10.20 12.20 21.15
N ASP A 251 -10.10 13.45 20.69
CA ASP A 251 -11.25 14.32 20.40
C ASP A 251 -11.66 14.27 18.91
N ASN A 252 -11.04 13.39 18.13
CA ASN A 252 -11.16 13.25 16.67
C ASN A 252 -10.72 14.48 15.87
N TYR A 253 -9.81 15.32 16.39
CA TYR A 253 -9.15 16.31 15.55
C TYR A 253 -8.02 15.65 14.74
N PRO A 254 -7.89 16.00 13.44
CA PRO A 254 -6.88 15.42 12.58
C PRO A 254 -5.49 16.04 12.80
N TRP A 255 -4.48 15.19 12.69
CA TRP A 255 -3.06 15.53 12.77
C TRP A 255 -2.34 15.00 11.53
N LEU A 256 -1.54 15.85 10.90
CA LEU A 256 -0.61 15.46 9.85
C LEU A 256 0.63 14.84 10.51
N MET A 257 1.03 13.66 10.03
CA MET A 257 2.18 12.93 10.51
C MET A 257 3.21 12.77 9.41
N GLN A 258 4.49 12.80 9.78
CA GLN A 258 5.62 12.51 8.91
C GLN A 258 6.49 11.44 9.57
N VAL A 259 6.75 10.35 8.85
CA VAL A 259 7.70 9.32 9.24
C VAL A 259 8.93 9.42 8.36
N SER A 260 10.09 9.60 8.97
CA SER A 260 11.39 9.57 8.27
C SER A 260 12.49 9.08 9.19
N ASN A 261 13.72 9.04 8.70
CA ASN A 261 14.90 8.70 9.50
C ASN A 261 15.13 9.65 10.70
N LYS A 262 14.55 10.85 10.70
CA LYS A 262 14.63 11.78 11.84
C LYS A 262 13.70 11.41 12.99
N GLY A 263 12.74 10.52 12.75
CA GLY A 263 11.70 10.12 13.69
C GLY A 263 10.29 10.19 13.11
N VAL A 264 9.31 9.97 13.98
CA VAL A 264 7.89 10.26 13.70
C VAL A 264 7.55 11.62 14.25
N PHE A 265 7.00 12.50 13.42
CA PHE A 265 6.55 13.84 13.81
C PHE A 265 5.06 14.00 13.55
N ALA A 266 4.39 14.84 14.36
CA ALA A 266 3.01 15.23 14.15
C ALA A 266 2.83 16.74 14.32
N MET A 267 1.92 17.33 13.54
CA MET A 267 1.41 18.68 13.72
C MET A 267 -0.10 18.71 13.43
N PRO A 268 -0.87 19.71 13.91
CA PRO A 268 -2.28 19.82 13.54
C PRO A 268 -2.42 19.80 12.02
N LEU A 269 -3.36 19.01 11.48
CA LEU A 269 -3.56 18.93 10.03
C LEU A 269 -3.88 20.34 9.49
N PRO A 270 -3.14 20.83 8.48
CA PRO A 270 -3.48 22.08 7.82
C PRO A 270 -4.89 22.05 7.21
N ILE A 271 -5.70 23.05 7.56
CA ILE A 271 -7.12 23.15 7.18
C ILE A 271 -7.48 24.57 6.76
N VAL A 272 -8.53 24.71 5.95
CA VAL A 272 -9.10 26.00 5.57
C VAL A 272 -9.92 26.57 6.74
N PRO A 273 -9.50 27.68 7.40
CA PRO A 273 -10.06 28.11 8.69
C PRO A 273 -11.56 28.41 8.67
N ALA A 274 -12.05 29.10 7.63
CA ALA A 274 -13.48 29.44 7.50
C ALA A 274 -14.40 28.20 7.53
N THR A 275 -13.92 27.08 7.00
CA THR A 275 -14.69 25.83 6.93
C THR A 275 -14.80 25.09 8.26
N ALA A 276 -13.95 25.42 9.24
CA ALA A 276 -13.97 24.83 10.57
C ALA A 276 -15.05 25.40 11.50
N THR A 277 -15.79 26.43 11.05
CA THR A 277 -16.79 27.14 11.86
C THR A 277 -18.17 26.46 11.82
N ASP A 278 -18.90 26.51 12.93
CA ASP A 278 -20.27 25.97 13.01
C ASP A 278 -21.22 26.63 11.99
N GLN A 279 -21.00 27.91 11.69
CA GLN A 279 -21.79 28.65 10.71
C GLN A 279 -21.60 28.11 9.29
N PHE A 280 -20.37 27.81 8.90
CA PHE A 280 -20.09 27.17 7.61
C PHE A 280 -20.77 25.79 7.55
N ARG A 281 -20.57 24.95 8.56
CA ARG A 281 -21.21 23.63 8.63
C ARG A 281 -22.74 23.69 8.54
N SER A 282 -23.35 24.63 9.25
CA SER A 282 -24.81 24.83 9.22
C SER A 282 -25.29 25.27 7.84
N TYR A 283 -24.53 26.14 7.16
CA TYR A 283 -24.83 26.58 5.81
C TYR A 283 -24.79 25.42 4.81
N ILE A 284 -23.73 24.61 4.82
CA ILE A 284 -23.60 23.43 3.95
C ILE A 284 -24.70 22.41 4.23
N ASN A 285 -25.02 22.16 5.51
CA ASN A 285 -26.12 21.27 5.88
C ASN A 285 -27.47 21.76 5.33
N ASN A 286 -27.75 23.06 5.38
CA ASN A 286 -28.97 23.64 4.81
C ASN A 286 -29.02 23.54 3.29
N LYS A 287 -27.87 23.56 2.61
CA LYS A 287 -27.77 23.37 1.16
C LYS A 287 -27.83 21.90 0.73
N GLY A 288 -27.74 20.95 1.67
CA GLY A 288 -27.79 19.52 1.38
C GLY A 288 -26.56 18.99 0.64
N ASP A 289 -25.43 19.70 0.70
CA ASP A 289 -24.20 19.31 0.02
C ASP A 289 -23.48 18.19 0.80
N THR A 290 -23.83 16.95 0.45
CA THR A 290 -23.33 15.74 1.12
C THR A 290 -21.83 15.50 0.93
N GLU A 291 -21.21 16.08 -0.11
CA GLU A 291 -19.78 15.93 -0.38
C GLU A 291 -18.96 16.76 0.62
N LEU A 292 -19.30 18.04 0.76
CA LEU A 292 -18.66 18.92 1.75
C LEU A 292 -18.96 18.43 3.17
N LEU A 293 -20.19 17.99 3.46
CA LEU A 293 -20.52 17.41 4.77
C LEU A 293 -19.66 16.19 5.09
N ALA A 294 -19.41 15.29 4.14
CA ALA A 294 -18.55 14.13 4.37
C ALA A 294 -17.14 14.54 4.80
N ILE A 295 -16.57 15.58 4.19
CA ILE A 295 -15.26 16.15 4.59
C ILE A 295 -15.34 16.75 5.99
N LEU A 296 -16.37 17.54 6.27
CA LEU A 296 -16.56 18.16 7.59
C LEU A 296 -16.81 17.13 8.69
N ASP A 297 -17.45 16.00 8.41
CA ASP A 297 -17.65 14.91 9.35
C ASP A 297 -16.36 14.14 9.62
N ARG A 298 -15.52 14.01 8.59
CA ARG A 298 -14.28 13.26 8.67
C ARG A 298 -13.15 14.04 9.32
N PHE A 299 -12.94 15.30 8.93
CA PHE A 299 -11.79 16.12 9.31
C PHE A 299 -12.18 17.36 10.13
N GLY A 300 -13.47 17.62 10.29
CA GLY A 300 -13.98 18.81 10.96
C GLY A 300 -13.83 20.12 10.15
N ALA A 301 -13.14 20.09 9.02
CA ALA A 301 -12.86 21.23 8.13
C ALA A 301 -12.30 20.68 6.80
N LEU A 302 -12.24 21.49 5.76
CA LEU A 302 -11.54 21.13 4.53
C LEU A 302 -10.03 21.13 4.78
N PRO A 303 -9.29 20.04 4.48
CA PRO A 303 -7.83 20.04 4.47
C PRO A 303 -7.31 21.09 3.47
N SER A 304 -6.31 21.89 3.82
CA SER A 304 -5.78 22.90 2.88
C SER A 304 -4.88 22.28 1.81
N GLY A 305 -4.21 21.17 2.10
CA GLY A 305 -3.22 20.56 1.22
C GLY A 305 -1.78 21.01 1.50
N GLU A 306 -1.59 21.88 2.49
CA GLU A 306 -0.26 22.24 2.99
C GLU A 306 0.37 21.05 3.75
N SER A 307 1.70 21.01 3.74
CA SER A 307 2.51 19.98 4.40
C SER A 307 3.38 20.58 5.50
N PHE A 308 4.28 19.79 6.08
CA PHE A 308 5.32 20.30 6.97
C PHE A 308 6.19 21.36 6.25
N PRO A 309 6.75 22.34 6.97
CA PRO A 309 7.74 23.24 6.40
C PRO A 309 8.92 22.45 5.81
N VAL A 310 9.23 22.70 4.53
CA VAL A 310 10.30 21.99 3.80
C VAL A 310 11.68 22.50 4.22
N VAL A 311 11.78 23.79 4.56
CA VAL A 311 13.02 24.42 5.02
C VAL A 311 13.29 24.00 6.47
N GLU A 312 14.45 23.38 6.72
CA GLU A 312 14.81 22.84 8.04
C GLU A 312 14.72 23.87 9.17
N ASP A 313 15.20 25.10 8.93
CA ASP A 313 15.16 26.16 9.94
C ASP A 313 13.72 26.55 10.31
N GLU A 314 12.79 26.48 9.36
CA GLU A 314 11.36 26.74 9.57
C GLU A 314 10.68 25.59 10.31
N PHE A 315 11.01 24.35 9.93
CA PHE A 315 10.56 23.15 10.63
C PHE A 315 10.97 23.21 12.11
N GLU A 316 12.25 23.49 12.37
CA GLU A 316 12.78 23.58 13.72
C GLU A 316 12.20 24.77 14.50
N ALA A 317 11.88 25.90 13.86
CA ALA A 317 11.20 27.02 14.51
C ALA A 317 9.82 26.61 15.07
N TRP A 318 9.05 25.83 14.30
CA TRP A 318 7.74 25.30 14.73
C TRP A 318 7.85 24.13 15.72
N ARG A 319 8.91 23.33 15.65
CA ARG A 319 9.23 22.34 16.71
C ARG A 319 9.51 23.04 18.04
N ARG A 320 10.35 24.08 18.04
CA ARG A 320 10.63 24.90 19.23
C ARG A 320 9.40 25.66 19.72
N ALA A 321 8.45 25.99 18.85
CA ALA A 321 7.15 26.55 19.27
C ALA A 321 6.23 25.52 19.96
N GLY A 322 6.58 24.23 19.92
CA GLY A 322 5.82 23.12 20.47
C GLY A 322 4.65 22.67 19.58
N VAL A 323 4.58 23.13 18.33
CA VAL A 323 3.52 22.76 17.37
C VAL A 323 3.87 21.48 16.62
N ILE A 324 5.10 21.37 16.13
CA ILE A 324 5.64 20.12 15.58
C ILE A 324 6.18 19.30 16.75
N ILE A 325 5.62 18.10 16.92
CA ILE A 325 5.88 17.23 18.06
C ILE A 325 6.56 15.97 17.54
N LYS A 326 7.73 15.64 18.10
CA LYS A 326 8.40 14.36 17.85
C LYS A 326 7.77 13.29 18.75
N LEU A 327 7.29 12.20 18.15
CA LEU A 327 6.56 11.11 18.82
C LEU A 327 7.48 9.96 19.23
N CYS A 328 8.42 9.56 18.36
CA CYS A 328 9.45 8.56 18.64
C CYS A 328 10.62 8.65 17.65
N ASP A 329 11.72 7.97 17.97
CA ASP A 329 12.86 7.74 17.06
C ASP A 329 12.57 6.55 16.12
N MET A 330 13.30 6.51 14.99
CA MET A 330 13.12 5.49 13.94
C MET A 330 14.43 4.85 13.47
N ASP A 331 15.53 5.08 14.19
CA ASP A 331 16.88 4.67 13.79
C ASP A 331 16.96 3.15 13.52
N GLU A 332 16.40 2.33 14.41
CA GLU A 332 16.40 0.86 14.27
C GLU A 332 15.79 0.37 12.95
N PHE A 333 14.75 1.06 12.46
CA PHE A 333 14.11 0.75 11.18
C PHE A 333 14.94 1.27 10.00
N TYR A 334 15.41 2.52 10.07
CA TYR A 334 16.09 3.19 8.96
C TYR A 334 17.58 2.83 8.81
N GLU A 335 18.15 2.10 9.77
CA GLU A 335 19.43 1.39 9.60
C GLU A 335 19.32 0.18 8.64
N LYS A 336 18.10 -0.26 8.33
CA LYS A 336 17.81 -1.39 7.43
C LYS A 336 17.53 -0.90 5.99
N ASN A 337 17.57 -1.81 5.03
CA ASN A 337 17.36 -1.51 3.62
C ASN A 337 15.88 -1.63 3.24
N ALA A 338 15.41 -0.70 2.40
CA ALA A 338 14.09 -0.77 1.80
C ALA A 338 14.01 -1.89 0.76
N TYR A 339 12.88 -2.60 0.67
CA TYR A 339 12.61 -3.45 -0.49
C TYR A 339 12.45 -2.64 -1.79
N SER A 340 11.87 -1.43 -1.66
CA SER A 340 11.70 -0.43 -2.72
C SER A 340 11.36 0.90 -2.07
N GLU A 341 11.70 2.03 -2.70
CA GLU A 341 11.25 3.36 -2.26
C GLU A 341 9.73 3.49 -2.31
N SER A 342 9.04 2.72 -3.16
CA SER A 342 7.59 2.65 -3.19
C SER A 342 6.99 1.96 -1.95
N CYS A 343 7.79 1.36 -1.07
CA CYS A 343 7.34 0.68 0.15
C CYS A 343 7.34 1.61 1.37
N GLY A 344 6.58 2.72 1.32
CA GLY A 344 6.35 3.57 2.49
C GLY A 344 5.49 2.93 3.58
N TRP A 345 5.29 3.67 4.67
CA TRP A 345 4.45 3.23 5.78
C TRP A 345 2.96 3.17 5.40
N SER A 346 2.29 2.09 5.78
CA SER A 346 0.84 1.93 5.63
C SER A 346 0.14 2.14 6.97
N PHE A 347 -0.94 2.92 6.99
CA PHE A 347 -1.68 3.28 8.21
C PHE A 347 -3.14 2.87 8.13
N ASN A 348 -3.69 2.51 9.31
CA ASN A 348 -5.12 2.26 9.46
C ASN A 348 -5.94 3.55 9.33
N SER A 349 -7.27 3.43 9.25
CA SER A 349 -8.17 4.57 9.04
C SER A 349 -8.08 5.67 10.10
N LYS A 350 -7.64 5.37 11.32
CA LYS A 350 -7.44 6.36 12.39
C LYS A 350 -5.99 6.85 12.56
N GLY A 351 -5.04 6.29 11.81
CA GLY A 351 -3.61 6.59 11.95
C GLY A 351 -3.01 6.21 13.31
N THR A 352 -3.65 5.30 14.05
CA THR A 352 -3.19 4.80 15.35
C THR A 352 -2.19 3.66 15.22
N ILE A 353 -2.17 2.98 14.06
CA ILE A 353 -1.23 1.90 13.77
C ILE A 353 -0.64 2.13 12.38
N GLY A 354 0.69 2.11 12.29
CA GLY A 354 1.46 2.07 11.06
C GLY A 354 2.15 0.72 10.89
N PHE A 355 2.36 0.26 9.66
CA PHE A 355 3.09 -0.98 9.36
C PHE A 355 4.01 -0.78 8.16
N ASN A 356 5.23 -1.33 8.24
CA ASN A 356 6.17 -1.37 7.13
C ASN A 356 7.14 -2.55 7.29
N THR A 357 7.76 -2.95 6.18
CA THR A 357 8.69 -4.06 6.09
C THR A 357 10.00 -3.62 5.45
N CYS A 358 11.11 -4.10 5.96
CA CYS A 358 12.45 -3.82 5.45
C CYS A 358 13.33 -5.08 5.57
N TYR A 359 14.55 -5.03 5.05
CA TYR A 359 15.47 -6.16 5.16
C TYR A 359 16.91 -5.73 5.45
N ASN A 360 17.72 -6.67 5.92
CA ASN A 360 19.16 -6.48 6.07
C ASN A 360 19.91 -7.74 5.67
N VAL A 361 21.22 -7.60 5.43
CA VAL A 361 22.11 -8.73 5.17
C VAL A 361 22.90 -9.07 6.43
N GLU A 362 22.68 -10.26 6.98
CA GLU A 362 23.26 -10.71 8.25
C GLU A 362 23.89 -12.08 8.07
N ASN A 363 25.19 -12.19 8.38
CA ASN A 363 25.97 -13.42 8.19
C ASN A 363 25.86 -14.03 6.77
N GLY A 364 25.66 -13.18 5.75
CA GLY A 364 25.49 -13.60 4.36
C GLY A 364 24.08 -14.05 3.98
N TYR A 365 23.10 -13.90 4.86
CA TYR A 365 21.67 -14.15 4.62
C TYR A 365 20.90 -12.84 4.52
N ASN A 366 19.86 -12.80 3.68
CA ASN A 366 18.86 -11.74 3.78
C ASN A 366 17.93 -12.07 4.96
N VAL A 367 17.70 -11.11 5.85
CA VAL A 367 16.77 -11.19 6.98
C VAL A 367 15.71 -10.11 6.79
N GLY A 368 14.46 -10.52 6.70
CA GLY A 368 13.31 -9.63 6.60
C GLY A 368 12.80 -9.25 7.98
N TYR A 369 12.39 -7.99 8.11
CA TYR A 369 11.86 -7.40 9.32
C TYR A 369 10.51 -6.76 9.03
N ALA A 370 9.56 -6.97 9.91
CA ALA A 370 8.27 -6.31 9.92
C ALA A 370 8.15 -5.44 11.16
N TYR A 371 7.82 -4.17 10.97
CA TYR A 371 7.67 -3.21 12.03
C TYR A 371 6.25 -2.68 12.10
N ARG A 372 5.79 -2.49 13.34
CA ARG A 372 4.53 -1.85 13.67
C ARG A 372 4.81 -0.59 14.48
N LEU A 373 4.26 0.52 14.04
CA LEU A 373 4.17 1.75 14.80
C LEU A 373 2.85 1.76 15.56
N GLU A 374 2.90 1.95 16.86
CA GLU A 374 1.70 2.25 17.68
C GLU A 374 1.74 3.72 18.06
N ILE A 375 0.69 4.44 17.70
CA ILE A 375 0.61 5.90 17.83
C ILE A 375 -0.57 6.26 18.72
N SER A 376 -0.31 7.13 19.69
CA SER A 376 -1.30 7.67 20.61
C SER A 376 -1.31 9.19 20.51
N LEU A 377 -2.26 9.70 19.73
CA LEU A 377 -2.53 11.14 19.62
C LEU A 377 -3.50 11.57 20.73
N GLN A 378 -3.18 12.67 21.40
CA GLN A 378 -3.83 13.15 22.62
C GLN A 378 -4.42 14.54 22.37
N THR A 379 -5.40 14.93 23.16
CA THR A 379 -6.01 16.27 23.08
C THR A 379 -4.94 17.36 23.13
N SER A 380 -4.99 18.30 22.20
CA SER A 380 -4.17 19.52 22.29
C SER A 380 -4.74 20.50 23.32
N GLU A 381 -3.84 21.22 23.97
CA GLU A 381 -4.15 22.39 24.81
C GLU A 381 -5.03 23.42 24.09
N TYR A 382 -4.87 23.54 22.77
CA TYR A 382 -5.63 24.45 21.93
C TYR A 382 -6.42 23.67 20.88
N THR A 383 -7.71 23.97 20.74
CA THR A 383 -8.55 23.37 19.70
C THR A 383 -7.91 23.58 18.33
N ARG A 384 -7.56 22.49 17.63
CA ARG A 384 -6.85 22.49 16.33
C ARG A 384 -5.48 23.20 16.35
N GLY A 385 -4.88 23.39 17.53
CA GLY A 385 -3.68 24.19 17.71
C GLY A 385 -3.90 25.70 17.51
N TRP A 386 -5.13 26.20 17.49
CA TRP A 386 -5.41 27.62 17.24
C TRP A 386 -5.25 28.47 18.50
N ILE A 387 -4.45 29.53 18.42
CA ILE A 387 -4.25 30.46 19.54
C ILE A 387 -5.10 31.71 19.38
N ASN A 388 -6.03 31.91 20.33
CA ASN A 388 -6.88 33.09 20.42
C ASN A 388 -6.12 34.32 20.94
N LYS A 389 -6.71 35.51 20.75
CA LYS A 389 -6.19 36.75 21.35
C LYS A 389 -6.11 36.62 22.88
N VAL A 390 -4.99 37.05 23.43
CA VAL A 390 -4.74 37.05 24.89
C VAL A 390 -4.84 38.48 25.43
N SER A 391 -5.50 38.64 26.58
CA SER A 391 -5.61 39.94 27.26
C SER A 391 -4.38 40.21 28.13
N VAL A 392 -3.72 41.33 27.92
CA VAL A 392 -2.58 41.78 28.74
C VAL A 392 -3.10 42.43 30.04
N PRO A 393 -2.50 42.15 31.22
CA PRO A 393 -2.84 42.84 32.46
C PRO A 393 -2.66 44.36 32.35
N SER A 394 -3.59 45.14 32.91
CA SER A 394 -3.63 46.60 32.76
C SER A 394 -2.32 47.31 33.15
N GLU A 395 -1.61 46.77 34.14
CA GLU A 395 -0.33 47.28 34.64
C GLU A 395 0.86 47.06 33.69
N SER A 396 0.75 46.14 32.74
CA SER A 396 1.81 45.82 31.77
C SER A 396 1.50 46.26 30.34
N VAL A 397 0.32 46.81 30.07
CA VAL A 397 -0.14 47.17 28.71
C VAL A 397 0.83 48.13 28.01
N GLU A 398 1.27 49.20 28.69
CA GLU A 398 2.14 50.21 28.08
C GLU A 398 3.52 49.64 27.72
N ALA A 399 4.10 48.85 28.64
CA ALA A 399 5.39 48.21 28.43
C ALA A 399 5.33 47.18 27.29
N VAL A 400 4.31 46.31 27.29
CA VAL A 400 4.12 45.29 26.26
C VAL A 400 3.83 45.92 24.90
N SER A 401 2.98 46.95 24.85
CA SER A 401 2.69 47.67 23.60
C SER A 401 3.94 48.31 23.01
N THR A 402 4.77 48.94 23.84
CA THR A 402 6.04 49.57 23.41
C THR A 402 7.05 48.53 22.92
N TYR A 403 7.09 47.37 23.58
CA TYR A 403 7.95 46.26 23.19
C TYR A 403 7.52 45.66 21.84
N LEU A 404 6.24 45.31 21.70
CA LEU A 404 5.70 44.71 20.47
C LEU A 404 5.76 45.68 19.28
N SER A 405 5.56 46.99 19.49
CA SER A 405 5.69 47.98 18.41
C SER A 405 7.09 48.06 17.81
N LYS A 406 8.11 47.59 18.55
CA LYS A 406 9.50 47.53 18.07
C LYS A 406 9.84 46.14 17.50
N LEU A 407 9.32 45.07 18.09
CA LEU A 407 9.60 43.70 17.65
C LEU A 407 8.85 43.32 16.37
N ILE A 408 7.54 43.61 16.28
CA ILE A 408 6.72 43.19 15.14
C ILE A 408 7.27 43.68 13.79
N PRO A 409 7.74 44.93 13.64
CA PRO A 409 8.34 45.40 12.39
C PRO A 409 9.64 44.68 11.97
N LEU A 410 10.26 43.90 12.86
CA LEU A 410 11.44 43.08 12.55
C LEU A 410 11.05 41.68 12.01
N LEU A 411 9.77 41.32 12.10
CA LEU A 411 9.23 40.03 11.67
C LEU A 411 8.59 40.17 10.29
N ASP A 412 9.01 39.32 9.36
CA ASP A 412 8.39 39.17 8.05
C ASP A 412 7.24 38.13 8.07
N ASP A 413 6.84 37.67 6.89
CA ASP A 413 5.82 36.64 6.70
C ASP A 413 6.40 35.25 6.48
N SER A 414 7.70 35.04 6.76
CA SER A 414 8.31 33.71 6.75
C SER A 414 7.70 32.79 7.80
N ALA A 415 7.78 31.48 7.59
CA ALA A 415 7.24 30.52 8.56
C ALA A 415 7.96 30.64 9.92
N LYS A 416 9.24 31.01 9.92
CA LYS A 416 10.01 31.36 11.13
C LYS A 416 9.37 32.53 11.90
N SER A 417 9.06 33.63 11.22
CA SER A 417 8.42 34.80 11.84
C SER A 417 7.01 34.48 12.35
N LEU A 418 6.26 33.64 11.63
CA LEU A 418 4.95 33.15 12.07
C LEU A 418 5.06 32.30 13.35
N ALA A 419 6.08 31.43 13.45
CA ALA A 419 6.35 30.68 14.67
C ALA A 419 6.66 31.60 15.86
N ILE A 420 7.42 32.69 15.64
CA ILE A 420 7.66 33.73 16.66
C ILE A 420 6.35 34.40 17.08
N LYS A 421 5.53 34.87 16.13
CA LYS A 421 4.21 35.47 16.39
C LYS A 421 3.32 34.53 17.22
N TYR A 422 3.38 33.23 16.94
CA TYR A 422 2.67 32.19 17.69
C TYR A 422 3.20 32.05 19.14
N LYS A 423 4.52 31.97 19.34
CA LYS A 423 5.16 31.91 20.68
C LYS A 423 4.83 33.12 21.55
N LEU A 424 4.80 34.31 20.96
CA LEU A 424 4.46 35.56 21.68
C LEU A 424 3.07 35.48 22.32
N ARG A 425 2.09 34.90 21.63
CA ARG A 425 0.74 34.73 22.16
C ARG A 425 0.67 33.61 23.20
N ARG A 426 1.42 32.53 22.98
CA ARG A 426 1.44 31.37 23.86
C ARG A 426 2.12 31.61 25.20
N SER A 427 3.07 32.54 25.25
CA SER A 427 3.91 32.79 26.42
C SER A 427 3.88 34.24 26.88
N LEU A 428 2.67 34.73 27.19
CA LEU A 428 2.45 36.11 27.65
C LEU A 428 3.36 36.49 28.85
N GLU A 429 3.61 35.56 29.77
CA GLU A 429 4.51 35.80 30.90
C GLU A 429 5.94 36.15 30.45
N ASN A 430 6.46 35.44 29.45
CA ASN A 430 7.76 35.75 28.84
C ASN A 430 7.72 37.12 28.16
N VAL A 431 6.64 37.44 27.44
CA VAL A 431 6.48 38.76 26.80
C VAL A 431 6.52 39.88 27.85
N ILE A 432 5.82 39.74 28.98
CA ILE A 432 5.80 40.73 30.06
C ILE A 432 7.19 40.87 30.70
N ALA A 433 7.88 39.74 30.94
CA ALA A 433 9.24 39.74 31.49
C ALA A 433 10.23 40.45 30.55
N ARG A 434 10.15 40.18 29.25
CA ARG A 434 11.01 40.83 28.24
C ARG A 434 10.68 42.29 28.08
N ALA A 435 9.41 42.67 28.00
CA ALA A 435 8.97 44.06 27.92
C ALA A 435 9.50 44.92 29.08
N SER A 436 9.63 44.33 30.28
CA SER A 436 10.16 44.99 31.47
C SER A 436 11.66 45.35 31.37
N THR A 437 12.40 44.74 30.43
CA THR A 437 13.85 45.00 30.20
C THR A 437 14.13 46.14 29.21
N GLY A 438 13.13 46.59 28.43
CA GLY A 438 13.13 47.89 27.75
C GLY A 438 13.80 48.00 26.37
N SER A 439 14.48 46.97 25.85
CA SER A 439 15.09 46.98 24.51
C SER A 439 14.50 45.87 23.62
N ALA A 440 14.10 46.23 22.40
CA ALA A 440 13.77 45.28 21.35
C ALA A 440 14.57 45.66 20.09
N ASP A 441 15.63 44.89 19.83
CA ASP A 441 16.48 44.96 18.65
C ASP A 441 16.55 43.57 17.97
N SER A 442 17.42 43.39 16.99
CA SER A 442 17.55 42.11 16.27
C SER A 442 17.86 40.92 17.17
N SER A 443 18.48 41.13 18.34
CA SER A 443 18.76 40.04 19.28
C SER A 443 17.49 39.45 19.92
N GLU A 444 16.38 40.19 19.92
CA GLU A 444 15.10 39.66 20.39
C GLU A 444 14.53 38.63 19.41
N VAL A 445 14.73 38.80 18.10
CA VAL A 445 14.29 37.83 17.10
C VAL A 445 15.00 36.49 17.34
N ASP A 446 16.31 36.53 17.56
CA ASP A 446 17.10 35.34 17.88
C ASP A 446 16.67 34.71 19.21
N TYR A 447 16.35 35.51 20.23
CA TYR A 447 15.83 35.01 21.50
C TYR A 447 14.53 34.24 21.30
N TRP A 448 13.54 34.83 20.60
CA TRP A 448 12.24 34.19 20.38
C TRP A 448 12.32 32.98 19.47
N ASP A 449 13.22 33.02 18.48
CA ASP A 449 13.47 31.87 17.62
C ASP A 449 14.02 30.70 18.42
N ASN A 450 15.02 30.92 19.28
CA ASN A 450 15.67 29.88 20.09
C ASN A 450 14.86 29.45 21.33
N LEU A 451 13.83 30.21 21.73
CA LEU A 451 12.97 29.83 22.86
C LEU A 451 12.21 28.54 22.55
N GLU A 452 12.43 27.51 23.36
CA GLU A 452 11.68 26.25 23.29
C GLU A 452 10.50 26.26 24.28
N LEU A 453 9.30 26.04 23.76
CA LEU A 453 8.08 25.86 24.54
C LEU A 453 7.71 24.38 24.61
N ALA A 454 7.02 23.97 25.67
CA ALA A 454 6.50 22.61 25.80
C ALA A 454 5.57 22.25 24.62
N PRO A 455 5.47 20.99 24.18
CA PRO A 455 4.51 20.58 23.15
C PRO A 455 3.07 21.03 23.45
N ILE A 456 2.29 21.34 22.41
CA ILE A 456 0.86 21.67 22.55
C ILE A 456 -0.02 20.44 22.83
N SER A 457 0.55 19.24 22.77
CA SER A 457 -0.08 17.96 23.11
C SER A 457 0.97 16.94 23.55
N ASN A 458 0.57 15.96 24.34
CA ASN A 458 1.44 14.88 24.83
C ASN A 458 1.33 13.63 23.96
N HIS A 459 1.59 13.77 22.65
CA HIS A 459 1.61 12.64 21.73
C HIS A 459 2.76 11.68 22.02
N THR A 460 2.53 10.39 21.77
CA THR A 460 3.55 9.36 21.91
C THR A 460 3.43 8.34 20.80
N ALA A 461 4.55 7.76 20.38
CA ALA A 461 4.55 6.54 19.57
C ALA A 461 5.57 5.52 20.07
N SER A 462 5.38 4.26 19.69
CA SER A 462 6.35 3.19 19.91
C SER A 462 6.52 2.37 18.64
N LEU A 463 7.78 2.14 18.28
CA LEU A 463 8.18 1.22 17.22
C LEU A 463 8.34 -0.19 17.81
N ILE A 464 7.70 -1.18 17.20
CA ILE A 464 7.67 -2.57 17.67
C ILE A 464 8.03 -3.49 16.50
N ILE A 465 8.93 -4.44 16.72
CA ILE A 465 9.17 -5.54 15.78
C ILE A 465 7.97 -6.48 15.84
N ALA A 466 7.23 -6.58 14.74
CA ALA A 466 6.09 -7.48 14.56
C ALA A 466 6.51 -8.86 14.05
N GLY A 467 7.67 -8.95 13.39
CA GLY A 467 8.23 -10.22 12.91
C GLY A 467 9.62 -10.05 12.34
N GLU A 468 10.40 -11.13 12.40
CA GLU A 468 11.75 -11.24 11.87
C GLU A 468 11.93 -12.66 11.34
N GLY A 469 12.63 -12.82 10.21
CA GLY A 469 12.93 -14.14 9.69
C GLY A 469 13.82 -14.13 8.45
N TYR A 470 14.35 -15.29 8.09
CA TYR A 470 15.20 -15.43 6.92
C TYR A 470 14.42 -15.26 5.61
N LEU A 471 15.11 -14.77 4.60
CA LEU A 471 14.67 -14.67 3.21
C LEU A 471 15.72 -15.40 2.37
N TYR A 472 15.51 -16.68 2.14
CA TYR A 472 16.50 -17.54 1.52
C TYR A 472 15.95 -18.21 0.26
N TYR A 473 16.69 -18.10 -0.83
CA TYR A 473 16.49 -18.88 -2.03
C TYR A 473 17.81 -19.40 -2.58
N ASN A 474 17.87 -20.70 -2.90
CA ASN A 474 19.03 -21.32 -3.52
C ASN A 474 18.62 -22.28 -4.64
N SER A 475 18.99 -21.93 -5.86
CA SER A 475 18.69 -22.70 -7.07
C SER A 475 19.49 -24.01 -7.18
N SER A 476 20.62 -24.15 -6.47
CA SER A 476 21.41 -25.39 -6.45
C SER A 476 20.91 -26.40 -5.42
N TYR A 477 20.31 -25.96 -4.31
CA TYR A 477 19.79 -26.89 -3.30
C TYR A 477 18.51 -27.61 -3.75
N GLN A 478 17.67 -26.92 -4.54
CA GLN A 478 16.55 -27.53 -5.27
C GLN A 478 17.01 -28.61 -6.31
N THR A 479 18.31 -28.67 -6.65
CA THR A 479 18.87 -29.71 -7.55
C THR A 479 19.37 -30.97 -6.85
N GLU A 480 19.44 -31.00 -5.51
CA GLU A 480 19.94 -32.16 -4.75
C GLU A 480 18.84 -32.81 -3.91
N GLY A 481 17.82 -33.33 -4.58
CA GLY A 481 17.63 -34.77 -4.70
C GLY A 481 17.83 -35.72 -3.50
N GLU A 482 17.75 -35.31 -2.23
CA GLU A 482 17.65 -36.27 -1.12
C GLU A 482 16.47 -37.22 -1.36
N ASN A 483 15.34 -36.71 -1.89
CA ASN A 483 14.19 -37.52 -2.31
C ASN A 483 14.47 -38.46 -3.50
N SER A 484 15.39 -38.11 -4.40
CA SER A 484 15.75 -38.97 -5.55
C SER A 484 16.65 -40.15 -5.13
N SER A 485 17.49 -39.94 -4.12
CA SER A 485 18.36 -40.98 -3.57
C SER A 485 17.58 -42.06 -2.82
N ILE A 486 16.39 -41.73 -2.31
CA ILE A 486 15.51 -42.62 -1.53
C ILE A 486 14.84 -43.69 -2.41
N VAL A 487 14.29 -43.34 -3.59
CA VAL A 487 13.72 -44.33 -4.53
C VAL A 487 14.80 -45.30 -5.02
N LEU A 488 16.00 -44.77 -5.29
CA LEU A 488 17.17 -45.58 -5.66
C LEU A 488 17.69 -46.45 -4.50
N ALA A 489 17.51 -46.03 -3.24
CA ALA A 489 17.95 -46.77 -2.05
C ALA A 489 17.02 -47.93 -1.66
N GLU A 490 15.71 -47.82 -1.91
CA GLU A 490 14.76 -48.90 -1.63
C GLU A 490 14.83 -50.03 -2.67
N GLU A 491 15.01 -49.72 -3.96
CA GLU A 491 15.20 -50.76 -4.98
C GLU A 491 16.56 -51.48 -4.81
N LYS A 492 17.60 -50.79 -4.29
CA LYS A 492 18.85 -51.42 -3.84
C LYS A 492 18.64 -52.51 -2.77
N ALA A 493 17.56 -52.44 -1.99
CA ALA A 493 17.27 -53.38 -0.93
C ALA A 493 16.44 -54.60 -1.40
N SER A 494 15.83 -54.55 -2.58
CA SER A 494 14.81 -55.54 -2.98
C SER A 494 15.26 -56.63 -3.96
N GLU A 495 16.24 -56.43 -4.85
CA GLU A 495 16.61 -57.46 -5.84
C GLU A 495 18.05 -57.35 -6.37
N SER A 496 18.70 -58.48 -6.63
CA SER A 496 20.11 -58.61 -7.07
C SER A 496 20.33 -58.36 -8.58
N ASN A 497 19.47 -57.57 -9.25
CA ASN A 497 19.44 -57.50 -10.72
C ASN A 497 19.87 -56.12 -11.24
N ASN A 498 21.04 -56.04 -11.90
CA ASN A 498 21.63 -54.78 -12.39
C ASN A 498 20.74 -53.97 -13.37
N ASN A 499 19.73 -54.59 -13.98
CA ASN A 499 18.86 -53.96 -14.97
C ASN A 499 17.80 -53.02 -14.36
N SER A 500 17.29 -53.29 -13.15
CA SER A 500 16.33 -52.38 -12.50
C SER A 500 17.00 -51.05 -12.12
N LYS A 501 18.27 -51.12 -11.70
CA LYS A 501 19.12 -49.96 -11.42
C LYS A 501 19.27 -49.05 -12.64
N THR A 502 19.50 -49.59 -13.84
CA THR A 502 19.65 -48.79 -15.05
C THR A 502 18.33 -48.18 -15.52
N LEU A 503 17.20 -48.88 -15.36
CA LEU A 503 15.87 -48.37 -15.69
C LEU A 503 15.45 -47.22 -14.76
N ILE A 504 15.65 -47.36 -13.46
CA ILE A 504 15.33 -46.30 -12.48
C ILE A 504 16.28 -45.11 -12.68
N GLN A 505 17.57 -45.36 -12.92
CA GLN A 505 18.51 -44.29 -13.26
C GLN A 505 18.09 -43.55 -14.54
N TYR A 506 17.62 -44.26 -15.57
CA TYR A 506 17.06 -43.66 -16.78
C TYR A 506 15.81 -42.80 -16.49
N LEU A 507 14.84 -43.32 -15.72
CA LEU A 507 13.64 -42.53 -15.34
C LEU A 507 14.04 -41.28 -14.57
N MET A 508 15.01 -41.39 -13.67
CA MET A 508 15.52 -40.27 -12.89
C MET A 508 16.26 -39.26 -13.75
N ASP A 509 17.14 -39.68 -14.65
CA ASP A 509 17.91 -38.75 -15.50
C ASP A 509 17.00 -38.00 -16.48
N ASN A 510 15.91 -38.63 -16.95
CA ASN A 510 14.92 -37.97 -17.81
C ASN A 510 13.98 -37.02 -17.05
N LEU A 511 13.83 -37.14 -15.72
CA LEU A 511 13.06 -36.19 -14.91
C LEU A 511 13.93 -35.14 -14.20
N ARG A 512 15.22 -35.43 -13.96
CA ARG A 512 16.20 -34.52 -13.32
C ARG A 512 16.39 -33.19 -14.06
N GLY A 513 16.05 -33.14 -15.35
CA GLY A 513 16.10 -31.92 -16.16
C GLY A 513 14.81 -31.10 -16.22
N VAL A 514 13.68 -31.62 -15.72
CA VAL A 514 12.34 -31.03 -15.95
C VAL A 514 11.69 -30.50 -14.67
N ASN A 515 12.24 -30.84 -13.50
CA ASN A 515 11.66 -30.59 -12.18
C ASN A 515 12.20 -29.37 -11.42
N LYS A 516 12.94 -28.48 -12.08
CA LYS A 516 13.27 -27.20 -11.46
C LYS A 516 12.02 -26.33 -11.48
N THR A 517 11.56 -25.85 -10.33
CA THR A 517 10.95 -24.51 -10.29
C THR A 517 12.06 -23.57 -10.78
N ASN A 518 12.12 -23.33 -12.09
CA ASN A 518 13.20 -22.53 -12.68
C ASN A 518 13.08 -21.05 -12.28
N SER A 519 11.90 -20.65 -11.81
CA SER A 519 11.63 -19.27 -11.44
C SER A 519 12.00 -19.06 -9.97
N PRO A 520 12.93 -18.16 -9.65
CA PRO A 520 13.11 -17.71 -8.27
C PRO A 520 11.78 -17.14 -7.74
N PRO A 521 11.57 -17.09 -6.40
CA PRO A 521 10.44 -16.36 -5.85
C PRO A 521 10.46 -14.91 -6.34
N ILE A 522 9.37 -14.47 -6.95
CA ILE A 522 9.24 -13.14 -7.55
C ILE A 522 8.42 -12.26 -6.62
N LEU A 523 9.04 -11.22 -6.06
CA LEU A 523 8.40 -10.15 -5.31
C LEU A 523 8.67 -8.83 -6.01
N ARG A 524 7.62 -8.14 -6.46
CA ARG A 524 7.73 -6.94 -7.30
C ARG A 524 7.02 -5.73 -6.72
N PHE A 525 7.74 -4.62 -6.65
CA PHE A 525 7.23 -3.32 -6.26
C PHE A 525 7.21 -2.37 -7.46
N PRO A 526 6.25 -1.44 -7.55
CA PRO A 526 6.25 -0.41 -8.59
C PRO A 526 7.57 0.37 -8.58
N ASN A 527 8.19 0.50 -9.76
CA ASN A 527 9.30 1.42 -9.98
C ASN A 527 8.76 2.67 -10.70
N PRO A 528 8.56 3.78 -9.96
CA PRO A 528 7.90 4.97 -10.49
C PRO A 528 8.74 5.74 -11.50
N SER A 529 10.06 5.57 -11.46
CA SER A 529 11.05 6.26 -12.31
C SER A 529 11.04 5.79 -13.76
N ALA A 530 10.35 4.70 -14.08
CA ALA A 530 10.20 4.18 -15.43
C ALA A 530 8.75 3.78 -15.74
N ASP A 531 8.42 3.70 -17.03
CA ASP A 531 7.05 3.47 -17.50
C ASP A 531 6.54 2.08 -17.11
N TYR A 532 5.63 2.06 -16.13
CA TYR A 532 4.92 0.85 -15.67
C TYR A 532 5.87 -0.32 -15.39
N SER A 533 7.05 0.00 -14.84
CA SER A 533 8.09 -0.96 -14.50
C SER A 533 8.02 -1.39 -13.03
N PHE A 534 8.69 -2.49 -12.72
CA PHE A 534 8.74 -3.04 -11.36
C PHE A 534 10.17 -3.34 -10.94
N ASP A 535 10.49 -3.02 -9.70
CA ASP A 535 11.70 -3.49 -9.03
C ASP A 535 11.44 -4.87 -8.43
N GLU A 536 12.35 -5.81 -8.69
CA GLU A 536 12.27 -7.18 -8.19
C GLU A 536 13.24 -7.39 -7.03
N PHE A 537 12.74 -7.90 -5.91
CA PHE A 537 13.59 -8.26 -4.76
C PHE A 537 14.22 -9.64 -4.97
N SER A 538 15.55 -9.73 -4.76
CA SER A 538 16.28 -10.99 -4.84
C SER A 538 16.34 -11.69 -3.48
N PHE A 539 15.81 -12.90 -3.42
CA PHE A 539 15.91 -13.78 -2.25
C PHE A 539 17.23 -14.57 -2.21
N THR A 540 18.14 -14.34 -3.16
CA THR A 540 19.40 -15.09 -3.22
C THR A 540 20.34 -14.66 -2.09
N SER A 541 20.81 -15.61 -1.30
CA SER A 541 21.78 -15.39 -0.22
C SER A 541 23.22 -15.68 -0.67
N ILE A 542 24.19 -15.04 -0.02
CA ILE A 542 25.62 -15.33 -0.22
C ILE A 542 25.96 -16.69 0.41
N ASN A 543 25.42 -16.96 1.59
CA ASN A 543 25.57 -18.24 2.25
C ASN A 543 24.65 -19.29 1.59
N GLN A 544 25.12 -20.53 1.54
CA GLN A 544 24.46 -21.65 0.89
C GLN A 544 23.79 -22.60 1.88
N ASP A 545 23.98 -22.47 3.20
CA ASP A 545 23.31 -23.37 4.14
C ASP A 545 21.79 -23.10 4.14
N PRO A 546 20.95 -24.14 3.99
CA PRO A 546 19.49 -23.97 3.95
C PRO A 546 18.94 -23.32 5.23
N GLN A 547 18.03 -22.37 5.05
CA GLN A 547 17.26 -21.75 6.15
C GLN A 547 15.77 -21.88 5.89
N SER A 548 15.01 -22.32 6.89
CA SER A 548 13.55 -22.27 6.84
C SER A 548 13.08 -20.81 7.01
N CYS A 549 12.02 -20.45 6.30
CA CYS A 549 11.48 -19.10 6.24
C CYS A 549 9.98 -19.12 6.56
N ASP A 550 9.52 -18.20 7.40
CA ASP A 550 8.12 -17.80 7.56
C ASP A 550 8.09 -16.30 7.90
N THR A 551 8.42 -15.50 6.89
CA THR A 551 8.84 -14.11 7.08
C THR A 551 7.84 -13.18 6.41
N ILE A 552 7.38 -12.16 7.13
CA ILE A 552 6.50 -11.13 6.55
C ILE A 552 7.36 -10.23 5.63
N VAL A 553 6.95 -10.11 4.37
CA VAL A 553 7.68 -9.34 3.33
C VAL A 553 6.95 -8.11 2.84
N PHE A 554 5.65 -8.01 3.11
CA PHE A 554 4.85 -6.84 2.80
C PHE A 554 3.62 -6.77 3.73
N GLY A 555 3.16 -5.57 4.05
CA GLY A 555 1.92 -5.38 4.79
C GLY A 555 1.28 -4.04 4.51
N TYR A 556 -0.05 -4.02 4.51
CA TYR A 556 -0.84 -2.84 4.22
C TYR A 556 -2.20 -2.90 4.92
N PHE A 557 -2.81 -1.74 5.14
CA PHE A 557 -4.15 -1.65 5.72
C PHE A 557 -5.22 -1.57 4.65
N ILE A 558 -6.32 -2.32 4.88
CA ILE A 558 -7.60 -2.09 4.24
C ILE A 558 -8.58 -1.66 5.33
N GLY A 559 -8.89 -0.36 5.37
CA GLY A 559 -9.62 0.22 6.50
C GLY A 559 -8.79 0.09 7.79
N ASP A 560 -9.30 -0.67 8.75
CA ASP A 560 -8.60 -0.99 10.01
C ASP A 560 -7.97 -2.40 10.04
N ASP A 561 -8.15 -3.19 8.97
CA ASP A 561 -7.62 -4.56 8.90
C ASP A 561 -6.22 -4.57 8.31
N LEU A 562 -5.24 -5.07 9.09
CA LEU A 562 -3.89 -5.31 8.61
C LEU A 562 -3.86 -6.57 7.74
N LYS A 563 -3.47 -6.40 6.48
CA LYS A 563 -3.17 -7.48 5.54
C LYS A 563 -1.66 -7.65 5.44
N VAL A 564 -1.18 -8.89 5.50
CA VAL A 564 0.24 -9.20 5.37
C VAL A 564 0.46 -10.23 4.27
N VAL A 565 1.64 -10.18 3.69
CA VAL A 565 2.17 -11.17 2.77
C VAL A 565 3.39 -11.79 3.38
N LYS A 566 3.44 -13.13 3.36
CA LYS A 566 4.50 -13.91 3.96
C LYS A 566 5.24 -14.73 2.92
N TYR A 567 6.55 -14.78 3.08
CA TYR A 567 7.46 -15.69 2.39
C TYR A 567 7.70 -16.92 3.25
N PHE A 568 7.37 -18.09 2.72
CA PHE A 568 7.46 -19.38 3.37
C PHE A 568 8.36 -20.33 2.59
N LEU A 569 9.30 -20.95 3.32
CA LEU A 569 10.12 -22.01 2.79
C LEU A 569 10.44 -23.00 3.91
N ASP A 570 10.21 -24.28 3.66
CA ASP A 570 10.50 -25.34 4.62
C ASP A 570 11.25 -26.47 3.90
N TRP A 571 12.31 -26.96 4.54
CA TRP A 571 13.21 -27.97 4.01
C TRP A 571 12.81 -29.39 4.41
N ASP A 572 11.88 -29.54 5.36
CA ASP A 572 11.44 -30.85 5.82
C ASP A 572 10.47 -31.51 4.81
N ALA A 573 10.74 -32.76 4.44
CA ALA A 573 9.87 -33.59 3.59
C ALA A 573 9.40 -34.84 4.33
N TYR A 574 8.14 -35.25 4.10
CA TYR A 574 7.57 -36.48 4.69
C TYR A 574 7.36 -37.58 3.65
N LYS A 575 7.46 -38.84 4.10
CA LYS A 575 7.35 -40.06 3.28
C LYS A 575 6.06 -40.79 3.60
N LYS A 576 5.26 -41.12 2.58
CA LYS A 576 4.12 -42.03 2.73
C LYS A 576 4.28 -43.25 1.83
N ASP A 577 4.64 -44.38 2.44
CA ASP A 577 4.58 -45.70 1.79
C ASP A 577 3.16 -46.25 1.92
N THR A 578 2.60 -46.80 0.85
CA THR A 578 1.32 -47.51 0.89
C THR A 578 1.59 -48.97 0.56
N LEU A 579 1.57 -49.83 1.60
CA LEU A 579 1.69 -51.30 1.56
C LEU A 579 0.66 -51.95 0.60
N ASP A 580 0.79 -53.19 0.12
CA ASP A 580 1.86 -54.21 0.02
C ASP A 580 1.27 -55.39 -0.75
N GLY A 581 1.99 -55.90 -1.75
CA GLY A 581 1.54 -57.00 -2.59
C GLY A 581 2.68 -57.67 -3.36
N LEU A 582 3.79 -56.98 -3.57
CA LEU A 582 4.97 -57.50 -4.25
C LEU A 582 5.90 -58.22 -3.26
N LYS A 583 5.80 -59.55 -3.18
CA LYS A 583 6.81 -60.41 -2.53
C LYS A 583 7.85 -60.83 -3.56
N SER A 584 9.11 -61.02 -3.13
CA SER A 584 10.27 -61.39 -3.98
C SER A 584 10.19 -62.75 -4.71
N THR A 585 9.04 -63.43 -4.69
CA THR A 585 8.85 -64.79 -5.21
C THR A 585 7.56 -64.97 -6.02
N MET A 586 6.93 -63.89 -6.48
CA MET A 586 5.66 -64.00 -7.23
C MET A 586 5.89 -64.34 -8.71
N ILE A 587 5.22 -65.38 -9.20
CA ILE A 587 5.33 -65.90 -10.58
C ILE A 587 4.04 -65.62 -11.39
N THR A 588 2.91 -65.35 -10.71
CA THR A 588 1.58 -65.27 -11.33
C THR A 588 0.75 -64.14 -10.75
N GLY A 589 0.03 -63.41 -11.62
CA GLY A 589 -0.90 -62.34 -11.23
C GLY A 589 -0.39 -60.93 -11.54
N THR A 590 -1.25 -59.95 -11.27
CA THR A 590 -0.95 -58.52 -11.42
C THR A 590 -0.83 -57.89 -10.03
N PHE A 591 0.28 -57.20 -9.76
CA PHE A 591 0.54 -56.52 -8.49
C PHE A 591 1.08 -55.12 -8.73
N GLU A 592 0.75 -54.19 -7.84
CA GLU A 592 1.21 -52.81 -7.90
C GLU A 592 1.78 -52.37 -6.55
N ARG A 593 2.91 -51.66 -6.57
CA ARG A 593 3.47 -50.93 -5.42
C ARG A 593 3.64 -49.47 -5.82
N ALA A 594 3.19 -48.55 -4.97
CA ALA A 594 3.36 -47.12 -5.20
C ALA A 594 4.08 -46.44 -4.03
N ILE A 595 5.15 -45.71 -4.32
CA ILE A 595 5.91 -44.89 -3.37
C ILE A 595 5.64 -43.43 -3.69
N THR A 596 5.16 -42.67 -2.70
CA THR A 596 4.86 -41.24 -2.86
C THR A 596 5.76 -40.42 -1.95
N SER A 597 6.43 -39.42 -2.53
CA SER A 597 7.21 -38.40 -1.83
C SER A 597 6.49 -37.06 -1.98
N ALA A 598 6.15 -36.44 -0.86
CA ALA A 598 5.52 -35.14 -0.78
C ALA A 598 6.28 -34.25 0.21
N PRO A 599 6.19 -32.92 0.07
CA PRO A 599 6.65 -32.01 1.10
C PRO A 599 5.95 -32.29 2.42
N SER A 600 6.55 -31.94 3.56
CA SER A 600 5.86 -32.05 4.86
C SER A 600 4.81 -30.95 5.06
N THR A 601 4.95 -29.85 4.31
CA THR A 601 4.14 -28.62 4.38
C THR A 601 3.84 -28.09 2.98
N ALA A 602 2.73 -27.37 2.82
CA ALA A 602 2.31 -26.80 1.54
C ALA A 602 3.36 -25.84 0.94
N GLN A 603 3.70 -26.03 -0.33
CA GLN A 603 4.78 -25.31 -1.03
C GLN A 603 4.22 -24.28 -2.02
N GLY A 604 5.01 -23.25 -2.33
CA GLY A 604 4.64 -22.15 -3.25
C GLY A 604 5.21 -20.78 -2.92
N TYR A 605 6.12 -20.67 -1.94
CA TYR A 605 6.80 -19.45 -1.48
C TYR A 605 5.92 -18.37 -0.83
N PHE A 606 4.76 -18.01 -1.38
CA PHE A 606 3.98 -16.87 -0.87
C PHE A 606 2.59 -17.28 -0.42
N TYR A 607 2.13 -16.64 0.65
CA TYR A 607 0.73 -16.64 1.07
C TYR A 607 0.41 -15.31 1.74
N THR A 608 -0.88 -14.94 1.77
CA THR A 608 -1.35 -13.70 2.36
C THR A 608 -2.34 -13.98 3.50
N THR A 609 -2.73 -12.95 4.23
CA THR A 609 -3.80 -13.05 5.24
C THR A 609 -5.09 -13.65 4.65
N ASP A 610 -5.40 -13.32 3.39
CA ASP A 610 -6.69 -13.66 2.78
C ASP A 610 -6.61 -14.84 1.79
N LEU A 611 -5.42 -15.19 1.30
CA LEU A 611 -5.20 -16.22 0.30
C LEU A 611 -4.00 -17.12 0.64
N ASP A 612 -4.26 -18.42 0.77
CA ASP A 612 -3.23 -19.44 0.77
C ASP A 612 -3.49 -20.41 -0.39
N LEU A 613 -2.74 -20.22 -1.47
CA LEU A 613 -2.88 -21.00 -2.71
C LEU A 613 -1.84 -22.13 -2.78
N ARG A 614 -1.03 -22.32 -1.73
CA ARG A 614 0.01 -23.34 -1.68
C ARG A 614 -0.61 -24.74 -1.68
N ASP A 615 0.12 -25.70 -2.24
CA ASP A 615 -0.33 -27.10 -2.39
C ASP A 615 0.70 -28.04 -1.73
N ASP A 616 0.23 -29.08 -1.04
CA ASP A 616 1.03 -30.13 -0.38
C ASP A 616 1.12 -31.44 -1.19
N THR A 617 0.65 -31.41 -2.44
CA THR A 617 0.65 -32.58 -3.31
C THR A 617 2.03 -33.18 -3.57
N TYR A 618 2.02 -34.44 -4.00
CA TYR A 618 3.23 -35.20 -4.22
C TYR A 618 4.15 -34.52 -5.24
N LEU A 619 5.43 -34.40 -4.89
CA LEU A 619 6.48 -34.03 -5.84
C LEU A 619 6.75 -35.20 -6.78
N TYR A 620 6.81 -36.40 -6.22
CA TYR A 620 7.11 -37.63 -6.96
C TYR A 620 6.19 -38.77 -6.54
N LYS A 621 5.65 -39.46 -7.54
CA LYS A 621 4.95 -40.73 -7.37
C LYS A 621 5.59 -41.78 -8.27
N TYR A 622 6.23 -42.76 -7.64
CA TYR A 622 6.76 -43.94 -8.30
C TYR A 622 5.75 -45.08 -8.19
N THR A 623 5.45 -45.74 -9.29
CA THR A 623 4.58 -46.91 -9.35
C THR A 623 5.31 -48.05 -10.06
N LYS A 624 5.40 -49.20 -9.40
CA LYS A 624 5.92 -50.45 -9.95
C LYS A 624 4.77 -51.42 -10.11
N THR A 625 4.50 -51.84 -11.34
CA THR A 625 3.49 -52.85 -11.67
C THR A 625 4.19 -54.10 -12.18
N TYR A 626 3.79 -55.25 -11.65
CA TYR A 626 4.20 -56.56 -12.13
C TYR A 626 3.01 -57.25 -12.78
N ASP A 627 3.23 -57.81 -13.97
CA ASP A 627 2.29 -58.68 -14.65
C ASP A 627 3.00 -60.00 -15.03
N GLY A 628 2.61 -61.09 -14.37
CA GLY A 628 3.09 -62.45 -14.67
C GLY A 628 2.06 -63.24 -15.47
N THR A 629 2.37 -63.56 -16.72
CA THR A 629 1.47 -64.31 -17.63
C THR A 629 2.08 -65.67 -18.00
N HIS A 630 1.29 -66.73 -17.89
CA HIS A 630 1.68 -68.07 -18.36
C HIS A 630 1.76 -68.08 -19.89
N THR A 631 2.90 -68.47 -20.46
CA THR A 631 3.12 -68.46 -21.92
C THR A 631 3.21 -69.87 -22.53
N GLY A 632 3.13 -70.92 -21.70
CA GLY A 632 3.07 -72.30 -22.15
C GLY A 632 4.06 -73.21 -21.43
N THR A 633 4.16 -74.47 -21.86
CA THR A 633 5.06 -75.46 -21.26
C THR A 633 6.16 -75.82 -22.28
N SER A 634 7.44 -75.64 -21.94
CA SER A 634 8.56 -75.85 -22.88
C SER A 634 9.02 -77.30 -23.04
N GLY A 635 8.45 -78.21 -22.24
CA GLY A 635 8.69 -79.64 -22.33
C GLY A 635 8.63 -80.34 -20.97
N VAL A 636 8.56 -81.67 -21.03
CA VAL A 636 8.67 -82.55 -19.86
C VAL A 636 9.89 -83.43 -20.07
N TYR A 637 10.80 -83.48 -19.11
CA TYR A 637 11.98 -84.33 -19.18
C TYR A 637 12.18 -85.15 -17.90
N PHE A 638 12.84 -86.29 -18.07
CA PHE A 638 13.02 -87.30 -17.04
C PHE A 638 14.48 -87.36 -16.62
N VAL A 639 14.73 -87.22 -15.32
CA VAL A 639 16.04 -87.48 -14.70
C VAL A 639 15.80 -88.54 -13.63
N SER A 640 16.72 -89.49 -13.43
CA SER A 640 16.54 -90.64 -12.53
C SER A 640 15.89 -90.25 -11.18
N GLY A 641 14.60 -90.58 -11.01
CA GLY A 641 13.79 -90.29 -9.82
C GLY A 641 12.92 -89.01 -9.84
N TYR A 642 12.96 -88.19 -10.90
CA TYR A 642 12.26 -86.89 -10.98
C TYR A 642 11.69 -86.59 -12.37
N ILE A 643 10.42 -86.20 -12.43
CA ILE A 643 9.82 -85.59 -13.63
C ILE A 643 9.92 -84.08 -13.45
N TYR A 644 10.49 -83.41 -14.44
CA TYR A 644 10.51 -81.96 -14.50
C TYR A 644 9.52 -81.50 -15.57
N LYS A 645 8.57 -80.66 -15.17
CA LYS A 645 7.72 -79.91 -16.10
C LYS A 645 8.22 -78.47 -16.13
N ASN A 646 8.63 -77.99 -17.31
CA ASN A 646 9.05 -76.61 -17.48
C ASN A 646 7.86 -75.75 -17.87
N GLU A 647 7.42 -74.90 -16.95
CA GLU A 647 6.44 -73.86 -17.26
C GLU A 647 7.16 -72.58 -17.66
N MET A 648 6.76 -72.01 -18.79
CA MET A 648 7.25 -70.72 -19.26
C MET A 648 6.30 -69.62 -18.82
N TRP A 649 6.89 -68.54 -18.34
CA TRP A 649 6.21 -67.35 -17.89
C TRP A 649 6.84 -66.15 -18.56
N GLN A 650 6.00 -65.25 -19.06
CA GLN A 650 6.45 -63.92 -19.43
C GLN A 650 6.16 -62.99 -18.26
N GLN A 651 7.23 -62.38 -17.75
CA GLN A 651 7.16 -61.38 -16.69
C GLN A 651 7.32 -60.01 -17.33
N LYS A 652 6.37 -59.11 -17.08
CA LYS A 652 6.46 -57.72 -17.45
C LYS A 652 6.49 -56.88 -16.17
N TYR A 653 7.57 -56.13 -16.00
CA TYR A 653 7.67 -55.09 -14.99
C TYR A 653 7.49 -53.74 -15.67
N THR A 654 6.49 -53.00 -15.25
CA THR A 654 6.25 -51.63 -15.70
C THR A 654 6.60 -50.69 -14.57
N PHE A 655 7.45 -49.71 -14.87
CA PHE A 655 7.87 -48.67 -13.95
C PHE A 655 7.32 -47.35 -14.46
N LYS A 656 6.53 -46.68 -13.64
CA LYS A 656 5.98 -45.36 -13.94
C LYS A 656 6.44 -44.37 -12.89
N LEU A 657 7.03 -43.27 -13.33
CA LEU A 657 7.41 -42.16 -12.48
C LEU A 657 6.63 -40.92 -12.91
N THR A 658 5.74 -40.47 -12.03
CA THR A 658 5.00 -39.22 -12.20
C THR A 658 5.65 -38.15 -11.33
N SER A 659 5.98 -37.01 -11.93
CA SER A 659 6.45 -35.81 -11.23
C SER A 659 5.43 -34.70 -11.36
N ARG A 660 5.17 -33.97 -10.27
CA ARG A 660 4.39 -32.74 -10.30
C ARG A 660 5.30 -31.57 -9.96
N ARG A 661 5.25 -30.53 -10.79
CA ARG A 661 5.90 -29.26 -10.46
C ARG A 661 5.06 -28.55 -9.40
N CYS A 662 5.71 -27.94 -8.41
CA CYS A 662 5.03 -27.07 -7.45
C CYS A 662 4.33 -25.93 -8.18
N LEU A 663 3.28 -25.39 -7.55
CA LEU A 663 2.64 -24.16 -8.01
C LEU A 663 3.68 -23.03 -7.98
N ASP A 664 3.91 -22.37 -9.13
CA ASP A 664 4.77 -21.18 -9.16
C ASP A 664 3.89 -19.98 -8.80
N ILE A 665 4.30 -19.22 -7.78
CA ILE A 665 3.58 -18.04 -7.30
C ILE A 665 4.48 -16.81 -7.45
N SER A 666 3.94 -15.76 -8.07
CA SER A 666 4.55 -14.43 -8.16
C SER A 666 3.70 -13.41 -7.42
N LEU A 667 4.36 -12.53 -6.66
CA LEU A 667 3.72 -11.45 -5.93
C LEU A 667 4.04 -10.11 -6.59
N ILE A 668 2.98 -9.36 -6.92
CA ILE A 668 3.12 -8.06 -7.59
C ILE A 668 2.24 -7.04 -6.86
N ILE A 669 2.86 -5.96 -6.40
CA ILE A 669 2.14 -4.81 -5.84
C ILE A 669 1.77 -3.93 -7.03
N PRO A 670 0.47 -3.74 -7.36
CA PRO A 670 0.07 -3.04 -8.57
C PRO A 670 0.50 -1.57 -8.56
N TYR A 671 0.86 -1.08 -9.74
CA TYR A 671 1.16 0.34 -9.95
C TYR A 671 -0.08 1.17 -9.58
N PHE A 672 0.12 2.32 -8.94
CA PHE A 672 -0.93 3.17 -8.39
C PHE A 672 -1.79 2.58 -7.28
N SER A 673 -1.61 1.35 -6.78
CA SER A 673 -2.48 0.79 -5.74
C SER A 673 -1.71 0.04 -4.67
N ARG A 674 -1.02 0.78 -3.79
CA ARG A 674 -0.19 0.20 -2.73
C ARG A 674 -0.94 -0.51 -1.61
N ASN A 675 -2.21 -0.18 -1.39
CA ASN A 675 -3.07 -0.88 -0.43
C ASN A 675 -3.74 -2.10 -1.06
N ASN A 676 -3.02 -2.81 -1.94
CA ASN A 676 -3.48 -4.00 -2.62
C ASN A 676 -2.26 -4.88 -2.96
N CYS A 677 -2.50 -6.18 -3.13
CA CYS A 677 -1.49 -7.12 -3.55
C CYS A 677 -2.09 -8.13 -4.53
N LEU A 678 -1.39 -8.39 -5.63
CA LEU A 678 -1.82 -9.34 -6.66
C LEU A 678 -0.92 -10.58 -6.63
N ILE A 679 -1.56 -11.74 -6.69
CA ILE A 679 -0.91 -13.05 -6.66
C ILE A 679 -1.15 -13.72 -8.01
N ALA A 680 -0.10 -13.89 -8.80
CA ALA A 680 -0.15 -14.68 -10.02
C ALA A 680 0.28 -16.12 -9.73
N THR A 681 -0.41 -17.10 -10.30
CA THR A 681 -0.09 -18.52 -10.13
C THR A 681 0.02 -19.24 -11.46
N GLU A 682 1.02 -20.11 -11.64
CA GLU A 682 1.14 -21.03 -12.77
C GLU A 682 1.05 -22.49 -12.31
N GLU A 683 0.05 -23.22 -12.81
CA GLU A 683 -0.11 -24.65 -12.60
C GLU A 683 0.35 -25.40 -13.87
N PHE A 684 1.21 -26.41 -13.71
CA PHE A 684 1.72 -27.24 -14.80
C PHE A 684 1.09 -28.63 -14.81
N LYS A 685 1.00 -29.25 -15.99
CA LYS A 685 0.55 -30.64 -16.10
C LYS A 685 1.59 -31.58 -15.46
N PRO A 686 1.15 -32.66 -14.78
CA PRO A 686 2.07 -33.68 -14.28
C PRO A 686 2.89 -34.28 -15.43
N LEU A 687 4.17 -34.47 -15.19
CA LEU A 687 5.07 -35.16 -16.11
C LEU A 687 5.05 -36.64 -15.79
N GLU A 688 4.87 -37.47 -16.80
CA GLU A 688 4.89 -38.92 -16.64
C GLU A 688 5.95 -39.52 -17.56
N THR A 689 6.85 -40.30 -16.99
CA THR A 689 7.74 -41.16 -17.78
C THR A 689 7.54 -42.59 -17.34
N SER A 690 7.52 -43.50 -18.30
CA SER A 690 7.41 -44.92 -18.02
C SER A 690 8.44 -45.70 -18.80
N CYS A 691 8.85 -46.83 -18.23
CA CYS A 691 9.66 -47.81 -18.90
C CYS A 691 9.17 -49.19 -18.48
N TYR A 692 9.40 -50.17 -19.34
CA TYR A 692 9.08 -51.54 -18.98
C TYR A 692 10.19 -52.48 -19.38
N TRP A 693 10.26 -53.56 -18.63
CA TRP A 693 11.16 -54.66 -18.87
C TRP A 693 10.34 -55.94 -18.95
N THR A 694 10.53 -56.67 -20.06
CA THR A 694 9.98 -58.01 -20.21
C THR A 694 11.09 -59.04 -20.14
N SER A 695 10.85 -60.11 -19.39
CA SER A 695 11.71 -61.30 -19.40
C SER A 695 10.90 -62.58 -19.44
N ASP A 696 11.42 -63.54 -20.18
CA ASP A 696 10.88 -64.89 -20.18
C ASP A 696 11.61 -65.70 -19.11
N GLN A 697 10.85 -66.25 -18.16
CA GLN A 697 11.34 -67.11 -17.10
C GLN A 697 10.83 -68.53 -17.31
N THR A 698 11.69 -69.50 -17.03
CA THR A 698 11.30 -70.92 -17.02
C THR A 698 11.34 -71.40 -15.58
N ASP A 699 10.20 -71.80 -15.05
CA ASP A 699 10.10 -72.43 -13.73
C ASP A 699 10.09 -73.94 -13.85
N HIS A 700 10.78 -74.61 -12.93
CA HIS A 700 10.96 -76.06 -12.92
C HIS A 700 10.06 -76.69 -11.86
N GLN A 701 8.91 -77.21 -12.28
CA GLN A 701 8.09 -77.99 -11.37
C GLN A 701 8.62 -79.42 -11.26
N ARG A 702 8.99 -79.81 -10.04
CA ARG A 702 9.59 -81.10 -9.72
C ARG A 702 8.55 -82.05 -9.15
N TYR A 703 8.30 -83.15 -9.86
CA TYR A 703 7.39 -84.20 -9.44
C TYR A 703 8.19 -85.46 -9.05
N TYR A 704 7.92 -85.98 -7.86
CA TYR A 704 8.50 -87.23 -7.37
C TYR A 704 7.72 -88.41 -7.96
N TYR A 705 8.43 -89.42 -8.46
CA TYR A 705 7.81 -90.68 -8.83
C TYR A 705 8.67 -91.86 -8.41
N GLY A 706 8.00 -92.93 -7.97
CA GLY A 706 8.66 -94.20 -7.67
C GLY A 706 8.91 -94.99 -8.95
N MET A 707 10.17 -95.35 -9.19
CA MET A 707 10.53 -96.32 -10.23
C MET A 707 10.69 -97.69 -9.60
N ARG A 708 9.99 -98.71 -10.14
CA ARG A 708 10.23 -100.10 -9.75
C ARG A 708 10.67 -100.91 -10.96
N MET A 709 11.73 -101.67 -10.75
CA MET A 709 12.20 -102.65 -11.72
C MET A 709 11.20 -103.81 -11.74
N VAL A 710 10.58 -104.06 -12.90
CA VAL A 710 9.54 -105.09 -13.07
C VAL A 710 10.07 -106.29 -13.83
N ALA A 711 11.14 -106.11 -14.60
CA ALA A 711 11.96 -107.17 -15.17
C ALA A 711 13.41 -106.67 -15.36
N ALA A 712 14.35 -107.58 -15.66
CA ALA A 712 15.80 -107.30 -15.71
C ALA A 712 16.21 -106.09 -16.58
N ASN A 713 15.35 -105.66 -17.52
CA ASN A 713 15.53 -104.47 -18.36
C ASN A 713 14.25 -103.63 -18.54
N GLU A 714 13.24 -103.77 -17.66
CA GLU A 714 11.96 -103.03 -17.74
C GLU A 714 11.68 -102.31 -16.42
N TRP A 715 11.61 -100.98 -16.49
CA TRP A 715 11.21 -100.11 -15.38
C TRP A 715 9.80 -99.60 -15.63
N ARG A 716 8.91 -99.71 -14.64
CA ARG A 716 7.58 -99.05 -14.68
C ARG A 716 7.49 -97.97 -13.62
N ILE A 717 6.81 -96.89 -13.99
CA ILE A 717 6.42 -95.80 -13.09
C ILE A 717 5.25 -96.33 -12.25
N ILE A 718 5.36 -96.21 -10.92
CA ILE A 718 4.27 -96.55 -10.01
C ILE A 718 3.52 -95.25 -9.70
N GLU A 719 2.18 -95.24 -9.86
CA GLU A 719 1.32 -94.16 -9.37
C GLU A 719 1.33 -94.10 -7.83
N GLU A 720 1.27 -92.87 -7.31
CA GLU A 720 1.18 -92.46 -5.90
C GLU A 720 2.36 -92.82 -4.99
N VAL A 721 3.24 -91.83 -4.77
CA VAL A 721 3.85 -91.63 -3.46
C VAL A 721 3.15 -90.41 -2.86
N ASP A 722 2.21 -90.66 -1.96
CA ASP A 722 1.65 -89.66 -1.07
C ASP A 722 2.79 -89.09 -0.22
N MET A 723 3.23 -87.87 -0.54
CA MET A 723 4.20 -87.14 0.26
C MET A 723 3.61 -85.79 0.60
N SER A 724 3.13 -85.67 1.82
CA SER A 724 2.95 -84.43 2.55
C SER A 724 4.20 -83.53 2.39
N ILE A 725 4.12 -82.52 1.54
CA ILE A 725 5.06 -81.40 1.51
C ILE A 725 4.30 -80.12 1.85
N ASN A 726 4.70 -79.52 2.96
CA ASN A 726 4.17 -78.30 3.55
C ASN A 726 4.34 -77.09 2.61
N ASN A 727 3.33 -76.77 1.78
CA ASN A 727 3.06 -75.39 1.34
C ASN A 727 1.62 -75.27 0.78
N PRO A 728 0.65 -74.57 1.43
CA PRO A 728 -0.77 -74.73 1.12
C PRO A 728 -1.35 -73.89 -0.04
N SER A 729 -0.56 -73.16 -0.83
CA SER A 729 -1.11 -72.08 -1.67
C SER A 729 -1.36 -72.38 -3.15
N ILE A 730 -1.23 -73.63 -3.63
CA ILE A 730 -1.60 -73.96 -5.03
C ILE A 730 -2.41 -75.25 -5.06
N ILE A 731 -3.73 -75.15 -4.87
CA ILE A 731 -4.67 -76.22 -5.18
C ILE A 731 -5.37 -75.83 -6.49
N GLY A 732 -4.75 -76.20 -7.61
CA GLY A 732 -5.40 -76.27 -8.91
C GLY A 732 -5.54 -77.74 -9.29
N THR A 733 -6.77 -78.25 -9.37
CA THR A 733 -7.08 -79.60 -9.86
C THR A 733 -6.58 -79.77 -11.29
N ILE A 734 -5.47 -80.50 -11.48
CA ILE A 734 -5.04 -80.98 -12.79
C ILE A 734 -5.87 -82.23 -13.11
N LEU A 735 -7.03 -82.01 -13.73
CA LEU A 735 -7.80 -83.03 -14.44
C LEU A 735 -7.35 -83.02 -15.90
N ASP A 736 -6.20 -83.62 -16.19
CA ASP A 736 -5.89 -84.13 -17.53
C ASP A 736 -4.91 -85.28 -17.40
N LYS A 737 -5.40 -86.50 -17.67
CA LYS A 737 -4.57 -87.70 -17.70
C LYS A 737 -3.68 -87.63 -18.94
N PRO A 738 -2.34 -87.67 -18.84
CA PRO A 738 -1.51 -87.79 -20.02
C PRO A 738 -1.74 -89.17 -20.64
N SER A 739 -2.06 -89.20 -21.93
CA SER A 739 -2.08 -90.45 -22.71
C SER A 739 -0.67 -91.02 -22.77
N TRP A 740 -0.41 -92.09 -22.00
CA TRP A 740 0.89 -92.74 -21.90
C TRP A 740 1.33 -93.35 -23.23
N GLN A 741 2.38 -92.80 -23.84
CA GLN A 741 3.10 -93.47 -24.92
C GLN A 741 4.11 -94.46 -24.33
N SER A 742 4.13 -95.69 -24.85
CA SER A 742 5.16 -96.69 -24.58
C SER A 742 6.52 -96.15 -25.08
N VAL A 743 7.48 -96.03 -24.17
CA VAL A 743 8.86 -95.60 -24.51
C VAL A 743 9.70 -96.85 -24.76
N GLY A 744 10.01 -97.09 -26.04
CA GLY A 744 10.90 -98.17 -26.47
C GLY A 744 12.35 -97.96 -26.00
N SER A 745 13.06 -99.07 -25.81
CA SER A 745 14.45 -99.15 -25.37
C SER A 745 15.42 -98.43 -26.30
N LYS A 746 15.70 -97.16 -26.02
CA LYS A 746 16.94 -96.42 -26.37
C LYS A 746 16.88 -95.04 -25.70
N PHE A 747 17.53 -94.92 -24.53
CA PHE A 747 17.90 -93.59 -24.02
C PHE A 747 19.06 -93.09 -24.88
N ASP A 748 18.75 -92.21 -25.83
CA ASP A 748 19.77 -91.46 -26.54
C ASP A 748 20.18 -90.25 -25.69
N THR A 749 21.35 -90.35 -25.06
CA THR A 749 21.90 -89.28 -24.22
C THR A 749 22.47 -88.11 -25.03
N THR A 750 22.41 -88.16 -26.37
CA THR A 750 23.01 -87.13 -27.23
C THR A 750 22.13 -85.91 -27.50
N ASN A 751 20.86 -85.89 -27.07
CA ASN A 751 19.94 -84.77 -27.30
C ASN A 751 19.44 -84.04 -26.04
N LEU A 752 20.08 -84.23 -24.88
CA LEU A 752 19.72 -83.56 -23.62
C LEU A 752 20.67 -82.41 -23.27
N VAL A 753 20.93 -81.50 -24.20
CA VAL A 753 21.37 -80.13 -23.88
C VAL A 753 20.76 -79.16 -24.90
N THR A 754 19.45 -78.96 -24.86
CA THR A 754 18.97 -77.62 -25.13
C THR A 754 19.08 -76.87 -23.81
N LYS A 755 20.16 -76.11 -23.64
CA LYS A 755 20.12 -75.01 -22.67
C LYS A 755 18.82 -74.25 -22.95
N PRO A 756 17.99 -73.96 -21.93
CA PRO A 756 16.87 -73.06 -22.17
C PRO A 756 17.43 -71.80 -22.82
N PRO A 757 16.76 -71.22 -23.83
CA PRO A 757 17.14 -69.90 -24.28
C PRO A 757 17.18 -69.02 -23.04
N TYR A 758 18.35 -68.49 -22.68
CA TYR A 758 18.42 -67.43 -21.70
C TYR A 758 17.49 -66.34 -22.23
N GLY A 759 16.38 -66.11 -21.52
CA GLY A 759 15.34 -65.18 -21.93
C GLY A 759 16.00 -63.86 -22.32
N THR A 760 15.70 -63.37 -23.52
CA THR A 760 16.23 -62.09 -23.96
C THR A 760 15.45 -61.01 -23.23
N ALA A 761 16.09 -60.35 -22.27
CA ALA A 761 15.51 -59.19 -21.62
C ALA A 761 15.38 -58.06 -22.65
N VAL A 762 14.15 -57.60 -22.90
CA VAL A 762 13.90 -56.42 -23.73
C VAL A 762 13.58 -55.25 -22.81
N LEU A 763 14.37 -54.19 -22.96
CA LEU A 763 14.16 -52.91 -22.29
C LEU A 763 13.51 -51.95 -23.28
N THR A 764 12.44 -51.29 -22.87
CA THR A 764 11.78 -50.28 -23.69
C THR A 764 11.51 -49.04 -22.85
N TYR A 765 11.68 -47.88 -23.48
CA TYR A 765 11.57 -46.57 -22.88
C TYR A 765 10.57 -45.74 -23.66
N ASP A 766 9.73 -44.98 -22.96
CA ASP A 766 8.91 -43.96 -23.60
C ASP A 766 9.72 -42.69 -23.92
N GLU A 767 9.26 -41.91 -24.89
CA GLU A 767 9.85 -40.59 -25.14
C GLU A 767 9.65 -39.66 -23.92
N PRO A 768 10.66 -38.84 -23.57
CA PRO A 768 10.54 -37.91 -22.45
C PRO A 768 9.45 -36.86 -22.73
N GLN A 769 8.52 -36.70 -21.78
CA GLN A 769 7.50 -35.66 -21.82
C GLN A 769 8.12 -34.27 -21.61
N THR A 770 7.61 -33.26 -22.29
CA THR A 770 7.96 -31.85 -22.05
C THR A 770 6.95 -31.19 -21.10
N THR A 771 7.43 -30.23 -20.32
CA THR A 771 6.59 -29.43 -19.43
C THR A 771 5.59 -28.61 -20.24
N SER A 772 4.32 -28.63 -19.84
CA SER A 772 3.28 -27.78 -20.43
C SER A 772 2.43 -27.13 -19.35
N LEU A 773 2.17 -25.84 -19.53
CA LEU A 773 1.29 -25.05 -18.65
C LEU A 773 -0.13 -25.63 -18.73
N LYS A 774 -0.75 -25.81 -17.57
CA LYS A 774 -2.15 -26.25 -17.44
C LYS A 774 -3.08 -25.05 -17.30
N ALA A 775 -2.74 -24.13 -16.40
CA ALA A 775 -3.51 -22.92 -16.15
C ALA A 775 -2.58 -21.84 -15.56
N ALA A 776 -2.87 -20.58 -15.84
CA ALA A 776 -2.34 -19.46 -15.06
C ALA A 776 -3.48 -18.54 -14.64
N THR A 777 -3.44 -18.05 -13.41
CA THR A 777 -4.52 -17.24 -12.81
C THR A 777 -3.97 -16.11 -11.98
N LEU A 778 -4.70 -14.99 -11.94
CA LEU A 778 -4.39 -13.83 -11.14
C LEU A 778 -5.44 -13.64 -10.04
N TYR A 779 -5.01 -13.46 -8.80
CA TYR A 779 -5.86 -13.20 -7.64
C TYR A 779 -5.50 -11.86 -7.00
N GLY A 780 -6.45 -11.22 -6.32
CA GLY A 780 -6.23 -9.94 -5.64
C GLY A 780 -7.39 -9.51 -4.76
N THR A 781 -7.27 -8.31 -4.17
CA THR A 781 -8.25 -7.74 -3.21
C THR A 781 -8.74 -6.32 -3.60
N PRO A 782 -9.30 -6.10 -4.81
CA PRO A 782 -9.59 -4.75 -5.32
C PRO A 782 -10.55 -3.93 -4.42
N LEU A 783 -11.55 -4.59 -3.83
CA LEU A 783 -12.53 -3.98 -2.91
C LEU A 783 -12.56 -4.69 -1.55
N SER A 784 -11.40 -5.12 -1.05
CA SER A 784 -11.21 -5.79 0.26
C SER A 784 -11.52 -7.28 0.28
N ASP A 785 -12.23 -7.81 -0.72
CA ASP A 785 -12.49 -9.24 -0.86
C ASP A 785 -11.44 -9.91 -1.73
N ALA A 786 -10.90 -11.04 -1.26
CA ALA A 786 -10.00 -11.86 -2.04
C ALA A 786 -10.77 -12.63 -3.12
N LEU A 787 -10.38 -12.43 -4.37
CA LEU A 787 -11.09 -12.98 -5.52
C LEU A 787 -10.17 -13.30 -6.69
N LEU A 788 -10.65 -14.18 -7.58
CA LEU A 788 -10.04 -14.42 -8.88
C LEU A 788 -10.28 -13.20 -9.77
N ILE A 789 -9.20 -12.60 -10.25
CA ILE A 789 -9.21 -11.41 -11.11
C ILE A 789 -9.36 -11.81 -12.57
N ALA A 790 -8.53 -12.75 -13.03
CA ALA A 790 -8.52 -13.18 -14.43
C ALA A 790 -7.87 -14.56 -14.62
N ASP A 791 -8.29 -15.26 -15.67
CA ASP A 791 -7.53 -16.36 -16.27
C ASP A 791 -6.46 -15.75 -17.19
N THR A 792 -5.20 -16.01 -16.86
CA THR A 792 -4.04 -15.48 -17.57
C THR A 792 -3.25 -16.59 -18.26
N THR A 793 -3.85 -17.77 -18.53
CA THR A 793 -3.16 -18.93 -19.12
C THR A 793 -2.49 -18.61 -20.46
N ASN A 794 -3.03 -17.66 -21.22
CA ASN A 794 -2.47 -17.20 -22.49
C ASN A 794 -1.45 -16.05 -22.33
N ARG A 795 -1.08 -15.69 -21.09
CA ARG A 795 -0.20 -14.56 -20.73
C ARG A 795 0.82 -14.99 -19.68
N THR A 796 2.08 -15.09 -20.08
CA THR A 796 3.17 -15.46 -19.18
C THR A 796 3.98 -14.26 -18.66
N SER A 797 3.53 -13.02 -18.91
CA SER A 797 4.27 -11.80 -18.56
C SER A 797 4.43 -11.58 -17.05
N TYR A 798 3.50 -12.08 -16.23
CA TYR A 798 3.58 -11.94 -14.77
C TYR A 798 4.75 -12.71 -14.14
N PHE A 799 5.32 -13.66 -14.87
CA PHE A 799 6.51 -14.42 -14.48
C PHE A 799 7.75 -14.04 -15.32
N SER A 800 7.66 -12.98 -16.14
CA SER A 800 8.78 -12.38 -16.89
C SER A 800 9.02 -10.94 -16.45
N THR A 801 10.06 -10.29 -16.99
CA THR A 801 10.37 -8.87 -16.73
C THR A 801 9.34 -7.89 -17.29
N ASP A 802 8.40 -8.36 -18.11
CA ASP A 802 7.46 -7.52 -18.87
C ASP A 802 6.07 -7.46 -18.20
N ALA A 803 6.00 -7.74 -16.90
CA ALA A 803 4.74 -7.66 -16.15
C ALA A 803 4.19 -6.23 -16.18
N TYR A 804 2.89 -6.10 -16.46
CA TYR A 804 2.15 -4.85 -16.38
C TYR A 804 0.95 -5.05 -15.46
N LEU A 805 0.85 -4.24 -14.41
CA LEU A 805 -0.33 -4.16 -13.55
C LEU A 805 -0.48 -2.73 -13.04
N ASP A 806 -1.60 -2.09 -13.36
CA ASP A 806 -1.99 -0.83 -12.76
C ASP A 806 -3.36 -0.97 -12.10
N GLY A 807 -3.76 0.01 -11.31
CA GLY A 807 -5.13 0.07 -10.83
C GLY A 807 -5.53 1.45 -10.33
N CYS A 808 -6.83 1.69 -10.27
CA CYS A 808 -7.37 2.85 -9.57
C CYS A 808 -8.51 2.43 -8.65
N LYS A 809 -8.77 3.25 -7.65
CA LYS A 809 -9.83 3.01 -6.66
C LYS A 809 -10.34 4.33 -6.10
N VAL A 810 -11.62 4.38 -5.82
CA VAL A 810 -12.24 5.45 -5.01
C VAL A 810 -11.86 5.22 -3.56
N VAL A 811 -11.22 6.22 -2.94
CA VAL A 811 -10.78 6.14 -1.53
C VAL A 811 -11.64 6.97 -0.58
N PHE A 812 -12.45 7.89 -1.10
CA PHE A 812 -13.35 8.71 -0.29
C PHE A 812 -14.69 9.00 -0.98
N GLY A 813 -15.78 8.88 -0.23
CA GLY A 813 -17.16 8.96 -0.72
C GLY A 813 -17.97 7.70 -0.42
N THR A 814 -19.24 7.69 -0.82
CA THR A 814 -20.14 6.56 -0.57
C THR A 814 -20.03 5.46 -1.62
N GLN A 815 -19.48 5.77 -2.81
CA GLN A 815 -19.35 4.77 -3.86
C GLN A 815 -18.11 3.90 -3.66
N GLN A 816 -18.25 2.63 -4.00
CA GLN A 816 -17.14 1.70 -4.09
C GLN A 816 -16.87 1.42 -5.57
N TYR A 817 -15.65 1.73 -5.99
CA TYR A 817 -15.17 1.42 -7.32
C TYR A 817 -13.68 1.14 -7.29
N ALA A 818 -13.25 0.10 -7.99
CA ALA A 818 -11.86 -0.18 -8.28
C ALA A 818 -11.72 -0.81 -9.66
N ASN A 819 -10.57 -0.62 -10.30
CA ASN A 819 -10.22 -1.36 -11.49
C ASN A 819 -8.74 -1.74 -11.50
N ILE A 820 -8.40 -2.76 -12.28
CA ILE A 820 -7.04 -3.27 -12.45
C ILE A 820 -6.80 -3.50 -13.95
N GLY A 821 -5.79 -2.84 -14.50
CA GLY A 821 -5.34 -3.03 -15.87
C GLY A 821 -4.31 -4.16 -15.93
N LEU A 822 -4.54 -5.10 -16.85
CA LEU A 822 -3.69 -6.29 -17.04
C LEU A 822 -2.69 -6.12 -18.17
N SER A 823 -2.86 -5.09 -19.01
CA SER A 823 -1.92 -4.63 -20.02
C SER A 823 -2.16 -3.14 -20.30
N THR A 824 -1.34 -2.57 -21.19
CA THR A 824 -1.50 -1.19 -21.68
C THR A 824 -2.74 -0.98 -22.56
N THR A 825 -3.52 -2.03 -22.84
CA THR A 825 -4.72 -1.94 -23.68
C THR A 825 -5.98 -1.75 -22.83
N ALA A 826 -6.85 -0.81 -23.23
CA ALA A 826 -8.06 -0.46 -22.49
C ALA A 826 -9.05 -1.63 -22.33
N ASP A 827 -9.13 -2.52 -23.33
CA ASP A 827 -9.99 -3.71 -23.33
C ASP A 827 -9.57 -4.77 -22.30
N ASP A 828 -8.38 -4.60 -21.70
CA ASP A 828 -7.77 -5.56 -20.80
C ASP A 828 -7.76 -5.07 -19.35
N ARG A 829 -8.87 -4.46 -18.94
CA ARG A 829 -9.10 -3.94 -17.60
C ARG A 829 -10.28 -4.65 -16.94
N GLN A 830 -10.09 -5.03 -15.69
CA GLN A 830 -11.13 -5.61 -14.84
C GLN A 830 -11.62 -4.55 -13.86
N SER A 831 -12.93 -4.45 -13.64
CA SER A 831 -13.51 -3.44 -12.75
C SER A 831 -14.51 -4.06 -11.77
N TRP A 832 -14.63 -3.43 -10.59
CA TRP A 832 -15.52 -3.84 -9.52
C TRP A 832 -16.21 -2.61 -8.93
N GLY A 833 -17.47 -2.80 -8.54
CA GLY A 833 -18.31 -1.70 -8.11
C GLY A 833 -18.71 -0.78 -9.29
N SER A 834 -19.13 0.44 -8.99
CA SER A 834 -19.62 1.36 -10.02
C SER A 834 -19.58 2.81 -9.55
N THR A 835 -19.34 3.72 -10.49
CA THR A 835 -19.52 5.17 -10.35
C THR A 835 -19.81 5.74 -11.72
N ILE A 836 -20.58 6.83 -11.80
CA ILE A 836 -20.84 7.51 -13.08
C ILE A 836 -19.56 8.14 -13.68
N PHE A 837 -18.50 8.32 -12.88
CA PHE A 837 -17.26 8.99 -13.30
C PHE A 837 -16.25 8.06 -13.99
N SER A 838 -16.56 6.77 -14.14
CA SER A 838 -15.69 5.83 -14.84
C SER A 838 -16.47 4.99 -15.84
N ASP A 839 -15.86 4.75 -16.99
CA ASP A 839 -16.40 3.91 -18.06
C ASP A 839 -15.86 2.47 -18.02
N SER A 840 -15.13 2.09 -16.97
CA SER A 840 -14.44 0.80 -16.76
C SER A 840 -13.31 0.46 -17.73
N THR A 841 -13.09 1.27 -18.77
CA THR A 841 -12.05 1.02 -19.79
C THR A 841 -10.80 1.87 -19.57
N THR A 842 -10.91 2.96 -18.81
CA THR A 842 -9.82 3.93 -18.57
C THR A 842 -9.40 4.00 -17.09
N ALA A 843 -8.14 4.40 -16.85
CA ALA A 843 -7.56 4.55 -15.51
C ALA A 843 -7.91 5.91 -14.90
N GLN A 844 -9.18 6.10 -14.51
CA GLN A 844 -9.69 7.37 -14.00
C GLN A 844 -8.95 7.86 -12.74
N HIS A 845 -8.68 9.17 -12.66
CA HIS A 845 -8.24 9.82 -11.42
C HIS A 845 -9.45 10.43 -10.73
N PHE A 846 -9.80 9.94 -9.55
CA PHE A 846 -10.91 10.48 -8.77
C PHE A 846 -10.45 11.66 -7.91
N ILE A 847 -11.25 12.72 -7.87
CA ILE A 847 -11.00 13.94 -7.10
C ILE A 847 -12.22 14.29 -6.25
N GLY A 848 -12.01 14.94 -5.11
CA GLY A 848 -13.06 15.34 -4.18
C GLY A 848 -13.71 14.14 -3.48
N VAL A 849 -15.04 14.15 -3.37
CA VAL A 849 -15.84 13.09 -2.72
C VAL A 849 -16.73 12.40 -3.75
N ILE A 850 -16.67 11.07 -3.83
CA ILE A 850 -17.39 10.31 -4.87
C ILE A 850 -18.64 9.65 -4.29
N ASN A 851 -19.79 10.31 -4.49
CA ASN A 851 -21.10 9.81 -4.04
C ASN A 851 -22.01 9.30 -5.18
N GLU A 852 -21.62 9.53 -6.43
CA GLU A 852 -22.32 9.15 -7.67
C GLU A 852 -21.46 8.18 -8.49
#